data_AF-A0A6A1W647-F1
#
_entry.id   AF-A0A6A1W647-F1
#
_cell.length_a   1.000
_cell.length_b   1.000
_cell.length_c   1.000
_cell.angle_alpha   90.00
_cell.angle_beta   90.00
_cell.angle_gamma   90.00
#
_symmetry.space_group_name_H-M   'P 1'
#
loop_
_entity.id
_entity.type
_entity.pdbx_description
1 polymer ?
#
loop_
_entity_poly.entity_id
_entity_poly.type
_entity_poly.pdbx_seq_one_letter_code
_entity_poly.pdbx_strand_id
1 'polypeptide(L)'
;MYADSKKWERVSGVRETMKAKAVRKLPGCSVIEVDGEVHEFFVGDESHPRRGREEDALNKHSEKVAIAFGLIALKEGVPIRIVKNLRDSNDFPDGIQGTSLILFVRLAMDSGWHARNIAVHRGKIPDVLELDHSPRVGPFLSPALYISHQSSRAMLFSSESSQNTRDPTNSTQVGKALEIMVGSSSSLSPFGFSLYLCICNLYCLLVLNSFRDCLQDTEHQLTRWEGYVDWRKRPALSGRHGGMIAASFVLVAEILENLAYLANASNLVLYLSEYMNFSPSKSANNVTDFMGTAFLLALLGGFLADAFFTTYHIYLISAVIEFLGLVVLTVQAKSPSLKPPACDPTNRNIACQEVHGGKAAMLFLGLYLVALGVGGIKGSLPAHGAEQFDESTPQGRKQRSTFFNYFVFCLSCGALIAVTLVVWIEDNKGWEWGFGVSTISIFLSIPVFLAGSATYRNKIPSGSPLTTILKVLVAATLNRCVSRSPRNAVVSMATCPSSPNLTSKEAEEQSTKTREESTNAPTESLKFLNKAVVNKPAHKALECTVQQVEDVKVVLKVLPIFVCTIMLNCCLAQLSTFSVQQAASMDTKLGSMKVPPASLPVFPVTFIIILAPVYDHLIIPFARKATKSEMGITHLQRIGIGLVLSIIAMAVAALVEIKRKRVATHSGLLDSEHPLPITFLWIAFQYLFLGSADLFTLAGLLEFFFTEAPISMRSLATSLSWASLAMGYYLSSVIVSIVNSITGHSKHRAWLSGSNLNHYHLERFYWLLCVLSALNFLHFLFWATPYKYKSPGAQK
;
A
#
# COMPACT_ATOMS: atom_id res chain seq x y z
N MET A 1 -6.34 -10.80 43.98
CA MET A 1 -5.73 -12.14 44.26
C MET A 1 -6.33 -13.28 43.42
N TYR A 2 -7.51 -13.87 43.73
CA TYR A 2 -8.04 -14.99 42.91
C TYR A 2 -8.44 -14.57 41.48
N ALA A 3 -8.98 -13.35 41.33
CA ALA A 3 -9.29 -12.75 40.03
C ALA A 3 -8.02 -12.48 39.21
N ASP A 4 -6.96 -11.91 39.81
CA ASP A 4 -5.69 -11.67 39.09
C ASP A 4 -5.05 -12.97 38.59
N SER A 5 -5.24 -14.08 39.32
CA SER A 5 -4.77 -15.40 38.92
C SER A 5 -5.71 -16.14 37.95
N LYS A 6 -6.76 -15.47 37.44
CA LYS A 6 -7.78 -16.02 36.51
C LYS A 6 -8.50 -17.28 37.02
N LYS A 7 -8.59 -17.46 38.35
CA LYS A 7 -9.27 -18.62 38.99
C LYS A 7 -10.72 -18.27 39.34
N TRP A 8 -11.56 -18.12 38.32
CA TRP A 8 -12.92 -17.57 38.43
C TRP A 8 -13.87 -18.40 39.29
N GLU A 9 -13.73 -19.73 39.32
CA GLU A 9 -14.54 -20.57 40.21
C GLU A 9 -14.31 -20.25 41.69
N ARG A 10 -13.06 -19.97 42.08
CA ARG A 10 -12.75 -19.58 43.47
C ARG A 10 -13.23 -18.17 43.80
N VAL A 11 -13.27 -17.27 42.81
CA VAL A 11 -13.90 -15.96 42.96
C VAL A 11 -15.40 -16.11 43.23
N SER A 12 -16.07 -17.02 42.53
CA SER A 12 -17.49 -17.32 42.76
C SER A 12 -17.73 -17.82 44.19
N GLY A 13 -16.96 -18.81 44.65
CA GLY A 13 -17.09 -19.35 46.01
C GLY A 13 -16.85 -18.31 47.11
N VAL A 14 -15.90 -17.38 46.92
CA VAL A 14 -15.69 -16.27 47.85
C VAL A 14 -16.88 -15.31 47.86
N ARG A 15 -17.47 -15.00 46.70
CA ARG A 15 -18.65 -14.13 46.60
C ARG A 15 -19.88 -14.75 47.28
N GLU A 16 -20.07 -16.06 47.17
CA GLU A 16 -21.12 -16.77 47.92
C GLU A 16 -20.90 -16.72 49.44
N THR A 17 -19.65 -16.91 49.87
CA THR A 17 -19.29 -16.83 51.29
C THR A 17 -19.50 -15.41 51.85
N MET A 18 -19.21 -14.37 51.06
CA MET A 18 -19.47 -12.98 51.44
C MET A 18 -20.98 -12.70 51.58
N LYS A 19 -21.81 -13.25 50.69
CA LYS A 19 -23.27 -13.16 50.79
C LYS A 19 -23.79 -13.90 52.03
N ALA A 20 -23.28 -15.10 52.31
CA ALA A 20 -23.66 -15.89 53.48
C ALA A 20 -23.28 -15.20 54.80
N LYS A 21 -22.20 -14.42 54.82
CA LYS A 21 -21.76 -13.62 55.98
C LYS A 21 -22.38 -12.21 56.02
N ALA A 22 -23.39 -11.93 55.20
CA ALA A 22 -24.08 -10.64 55.11
C ALA A 22 -23.15 -9.43 54.91
N VAL A 23 -21.99 -9.63 54.28
CA VAL A 23 -21.04 -8.55 53.98
C VAL A 23 -21.60 -7.73 52.81
N ARG A 24 -22.24 -6.60 53.12
CA ARG A 24 -22.77 -5.68 52.11
C ARG A 24 -21.65 -4.83 51.50
N LYS A 25 -21.57 -4.82 50.18
CA LYS A 25 -20.69 -3.90 49.43
C LYS A 25 -21.34 -2.50 49.46
N LEU A 26 -20.56 -1.48 49.82
CA LEU A 26 -21.03 -0.08 49.76
C LEU A 26 -21.37 0.31 48.31
N PRO A 27 -22.52 0.95 48.04
CA PRO A 27 -22.88 1.41 46.71
C PRO A 27 -21.93 2.53 46.23
N GLY A 28 -21.81 2.69 44.91
CA GLY A 28 -21.04 3.80 44.34
C GLY A 28 -21.70 5.14 44.69
N CYS A 29 -20.90 6.14 45.07
CA CYS A 29 -21.36 7.50 45.37
C CYS A 29 -20.69 8.50 44.43
N SER A 30 -21.43 9.48 43.94
CA SER A 30 -20.93 10.62 43.16
C SER A 30 -21.36 11.91 43.85
N VAL A 31 -20.48 12.91 43.87
CA VAL A 31 -20.71 14.16 44.60
C VAL A 31 -20.53 15.34 43.65
N ILE A 32 -21.44 16.30 43.74
CA ILE A 32 -21.36 17.57 43.01
C ILE A 32 -21.43 18.72 44.02
N GLU A 33 -20.60 19.74 43.82
CA GLU A 33 -20.64 20.98 44.60
C GLU A 33 -21.12 22.11 43.69
N VAL A 34 -22.17 22.80 44.12
CA VAL A 34 -22.84 23.85 43.37
C VAL A 34 -23.13 25.02 44.31
N ASP A 35 -22.64 26.21 43.98
CA ASP A 35 -22.78 27.43 44.81
C ASP A 35 -22.38 27.25 46.29
N GLY A 36 -21.41 26.35 46.56
CA GLY A 36 -20.92 26.04 47.90
C GLY A 36 -21.76 25.02 48.68
N GLU A 37 -22.84 24.47 48.10
CA GLU A 37 -23.59 23.35 48.66
C GLU A 37 -23.23 22.03 47.96
N VAL A 38 -23.05 20.98 48.75
CA VAL A 38 -22.61 19.67 48.29
C VAL A 38 -23.80 18.71 48.20
N HIS A 39 -24.04 18.15 47.02
CA HIS A 39 -25.08 17.16 46.76
C HIS A 39 -24.47 15.79 46.46
N GLU A 40 -24.87 14.77 47.22
CA GLU A 40 -24.39 13.40 47.08
C GLU A 40 -25.44 12.50 46.43
N PHE A 41 -24.99 11.62 45.54
CA PHE A 41 -25.83 10.69 44.80
C PHE A 41 -25.32 9.27 44.92
N PHE A 42 -26.12 8.39 45.51
CA PHE A 42 -25.82 6.98 45.63
C PHE A 42 -26.47 6.17 44.50
N VAL A 43 -25.75 5.17 43.98
CA VAL A 43 -26.27 4.27 42.94
C VAL A 43 -27.51 3.54 43.48
N GLY A 44 -28.66 3.84 42.88
CA GLY A 44 -29.96 3.24 43.22
C GLY A 44 -30.76 3.98 44.29
N ASP A 45 -30.34 5.20 44.69
CA ASP A 45 -31.11 6.05 45.60
C ASP A 45 -32.20 6.83 44.84
N GLU A 46 -33.43 6.71 45.31
CA GLU A 46 -34.64 7.23 44.68
C GLU A 46 -35.23 8.47 45.39
N SER A 47 -34.58 8.94 46.46
CA SER A 47 -35.10 9.94 47.41
C SER A 47 -34.93 11.41 47.02
N HIS A 48 -34.38 11.72 45.83
CA HIS A 48 -34.01 13.10 45.49
C HIS A 48 -35.23 13.98 45.14
N PRO A 49 -35.39 15.18 45.74
CA PRO A 49 -36.63 15.97 45.74
C PRO A 49 -37.04 16.63 44.40
N ARG A 50 -36.31 16.45 43.30
CA ARG A 50 -36.59 17.11 41.99
C ARG A 50 -36.75 16.15 40.80
N ARG A 51 -37.11 14.89 41.06
CA ARG A 51 -37.12 13.77 40.09
C ARG A 51 -38.16 13.88 38.95
N GLY A 52 -39.26 14.60 39.13
CA GLY A 52 -40.48 14.39 38.34
C GLY A 52 -40.52 14.81 36.87
N ARG A 53 -39.43 15.28 36.24
CA ARG A 53 -39.52 15.84 34.86
C ARG A 53 -38.64 15.18 33.80
N GLU A 54 -37.62 14.39 34.16
CA GLU A 54 -36.52 14.08 33.22
C GLU A 54 -35.97 12.64 33.31
N GLU A 55 -36.72 11.66 33.81
CA GLU A 55 -36.15 10.32 34.06
C GLU A 55 -35.93 9.42 32.83
N ASP A 56 -36.67 9.62 31.73
CA ASP A 56 -36.55 8.73 30.57
C ASP A 56 -35.30 8.99 29.71
N ALA A 57 -34.67 10.17 29.82
CA ALA A 57 -33.44 10.52 29.09
C ALA A 57 -32.15 10.16 29.85
N LEU A 58 -32.24 9.90 31.16
CA LEU A 58 -31.09 9.89 32.08
C LEU A 58 -30.58 8.51 32.48
N ASN A 59 -31.08 7.45 31.86
CA ASN A 59 -30.86 6.08 32.33
C ASN A 59 -29.47 5.46 32.05
N LYS A 60 -28.39 6.25 31.87
CA LYS A 60 -26.99 5.74 31.89
C LYS A 60 -25.94 6.75 32.40
N HIS A 61 -25.13 6.24 33.34
CA HIS A 61 -23.85 6.76 33.90
C HIS A 61 -23.97 8.03 34.77
N SER A 62 -23.56 7.93 36.04
CA SER A 62 -23.70 8.99 37.06
C SER A 62 -23.04 10.33 36.68
N GLU A 63 -22.03 10.30 35.82
CA GLU A 63 -21.37 11.48 35.24
C GLU A 63 -22.32 12.33 34.38
N LYS A 64 -23.17 11.68 33.58
CA LYS A 64 -24.14 12.37 32.72
C LYS A 64 -25.28 12.99 33.54
N VAL A 65 -25.62 12.35 34.66
CA VAL A 65 -26.64 12.83 35.62
C VAL A 65 -26.16 14.11 36.31
N ALA A 66 -24.94 14.11 36.84
CA ALA A 66 -24.36 15.27 37.52
C ALA A 66 -24.23 16.49 36.59
N ILE A 67 -23.81 16.26 35.34
CA ILE A 67 -23.67 17.32 34.34
C ILE A 67 -25.03 17.83 33.85
N ALA A 68 -25.97 16.93 33.56
CA ALA A 68 -27.33 17.34 33.14
C ALA A 68 -28.01 18.19 34.22
N PHE A 69 -27.86 17.82 35.49
CA PHE A 69 -28.38 18.62 36.61
C PHE A 69 -27.72 20.00 36.68
N GLY A 70 -26.38 20.06 36.58
CA GLY A 70 -25.65 21.33 36.56
C GLY A 70 -26.06 22.24 35.39
N LEU A 71 -26.28 21.67 34.20
CA LEU A 71 -26.70 22.42 33.00
C LEU A 71 -28.16 22.91 33.05
N ILE A 72 -29.05 22.19 33.74
CA ILE A 72 -30.47 22.53 33.82
C ILE A 72 -30.75 23.50 34.99
N ALA A 73 -30.02 23.37 36.10
CA ALA A 73 -30.33 24.10 37.33
C ALA A 73 -29.59 25.43 37.48
N LEU A 74 -28.49 25.66 36.76
CA LEU A 74 -27.60 26.80 36.98
C LEU A 74 -27.68 27.84 35.87
N LYS A 75 -27.48 29.11 36.26
CA LYS A 75 -27.38 30.22 35.32
C LYS A 75 -26.03 30.19 34.60
N GLU A 76 -25.99 30.74 33.39
CA GLU A 76 -24.77 30.81 32.58
C GLU A 76 -23.62 31.50 33.35
N GLY A 77 -22.44 30.86 33.36
CA GLY A 77 -21.22 31.39 33.98
C GLY A 77 -20.89 30.86 35.38
N VAL A 78 -21.70 29.98 35.96
CA VAL A 78 -21.41 29.36 37.27
C VAL A 78 -20.48 28.16 37.11
N PRO A 79 -19.33 28.11 37.81
CA PRO A 79 -18.40 26.98 37.73
C PRO A 79 -18.96 25.75 38.44
N ILE A 80 -18.87 24.59 37.80
CA ILE A 80 -19.36 23.31 38.34
C ILE A 80 -18.15 22.44 38.67
N ARG A 81 -18.09 21.94 39.91
CA ARG A 81 -17.05 21.00 40.35
C ARG A 81 -17.65 19.62 40.54
N ILE A 82 -17.10 18.64 39.81
CA ILE A 82 -17.51 17.23 39.88
C ILE A 82 -16.37 16.41 40.46
N VAL A 83 -16.64 15.71 41.57
CA VAL A 83 -15.65 14.85 42.23
C VAL A 83 -16.15 13.41 42.22
N LYS A 84 -15.31 12.50 41.69
CA LYS A 84 -15.63 11.07 41.62
C LYS A 84 -14.68 10.27 42.50
N ASN A 85 -15.24 9.44 43.38
CA ASN A 85 -14.46 8.50 44.17
C ASN A 85 -14.38 7.15 43.40
N LEU A 86 -13.41 7.03 42.49
CA LEU A 86 -13.17 5.79 41.76
C LEU A 86 -12.48 4.78 42.69
N ARG A 87 -13.21 3.76 43.16
CA ARG A 87 -12.56 2.57 43.75
C ARG A 87 -12.06 1.67 42.62
N ASP A 88 -10.75 1.37 42.65
CA ASP A 88 -10.12 0.32 41.84
C ASP A 88 -10.89 -0.99 41.99
N SER A 89 -11.73 -1.30 41.01
CA SER A 89 -12.28 -2.63 40.82
C SER A 89 -11.78 -3.16 39.48
N ASN A 90 -10.83 -4.10 39.52
CA ASN A 90 -10.31 -4.87 38.38
C ASN A 90 -11.38 -5.77 37.70
N ASP A 91 -12.66 -5.41 37.77
CA ASP A 91 -13.79 -6.15 37.21
C ASP A 91 -14.28 -5.56 35.85
N PHE A 92 -13.58 -4.57 35.29
CA PHE A 92 -13.79 -4.10 33.90
C PHE A 92 -12.44 -4.01 33.17
N PRO A 93 -12.37 -4.35 31.86
CA PRO A 93 -11.15 -4.13 31.09
C PRO A 93 -10.79 -2.63 31.12
N ASP A 94 -9.53 -2.33 31.41
CA ASP A 94 -8.94 -0.99 31.62
C ASP A 94 -9.20 0.04 30.50
N GLY A 95 -9.84 -0.38 29.39
CA GLY A 95 -10.18 0.46 28.24
C GLY A 95 -11.44 1.32 28.39
N ILE A 96 -12.31 1.11 29.38
CA ILE A 96 -13.58 1.88 29.47
C ILE A 96 -13.42 3.19 30.28
N GLN A 97 -12.51 3.23 31.25
CA GLN A 97 -12.32 4.42 32.10
C GLN A 97 -11.62 5.57 31.36
N GLY A 98 -10.63 5.29 30.50
CA GLY A 98 -9.94 6.31 29.69
C GLY A 98 -10.77 6.86 28.54
N THR A 99 -11.67 6.05 27.96
CA THR A 99 -12.55 6.48 26.85
C THR A 99 -13.62 7.46 27.29
N SER A 100 -14.13 7.37 28.52
CA SER A 100 -15.13 8.32 29.01
C SER A 100 -14.53 9.72 29.15
N LEU A 101 -13.32 9.82 29.72
CA LEU A 101 -12.63 11.10 29.95
C LEU A 101 -12.16 11.79 28.65
N ILE A 102 -11.73 11.02 27.65
CA ILE A 102 -11.31 11.58 26.36
C ILE A 102 -12.52 12.06 25.54
N LEU A 103 -13.64 11.32 25.57
CA LEU A 103 -14.89 11.76 24.96
C LEU A 103 -15.47 12.98 25.69
N PHE A 104 -15.29 13.05 27.02
CA PHE A 104 -15.69 14.17 27.90
C PHE A 104 -14.95 15.47 27.55
N VAL A 105 -13.62 15.43 27.40
CA VAL A 105 -12.82 16.60 26.99
C VAL A 105 -13.19 17.04 25.56
N ARG A 106 -13.48 16.08 24.67
CA ARG A 106 -13.88 16.37 23.28
C ARG A 106 -15.24 17.07 23.21
N LEU A 107 -16.24 16.59 23.95
CA LEU A 107 -17.59 17.17 23.97
C LEU A 107 -17.64 18.56 24.63
N ALA A 108 -16.85 18.78 25.68
CA ALA A 108 -16.74 20.10 26.32
C ALA A 108 -16.03 21.13 25.42
N MET A 109 -14.97 20.71 24.71
CA MET A 109 -14.26 21.57 23.73
C MET A 109 -15.12 21.89 22.51
N ASP A 110 -15.91 20.93 22.01
CA ASP A 110 -16.83 21.14 20.88
C ASP A 110 -18.01 22.08 21.23
N SER A 111 -18.24 22.34 22.53
CA SER A 111 -19.29 23.24 23.03
C SER A 111 -18.77 24.62 23.45
N GLY A 112 -17.51 24.96 23.16
CA GLY A 112 -16.93 26.28 23.41
C GLY A 112 -16.23 26.47 24.77
N TRP A 113 -16.07 25.43 25.58
CA TRP A 113 -15.39 25.51 26.88
C TRP A 113 -13.92 25.07 26.78
N HIS A 114 -13.01 25.78 27.46
CA HIS A 114 -11.59 25.42 27.51
C HIS A 114 -11.24 24.77 28.85
N ALA A 115 -10.79 23.52 28.83
CA ALA A 115 -10.19 22.88 30.00
C ALA A 115 -8.77 23.45 30.24
N ARG A 116 -8.60 24.28 31.27
CA ARG A 116 -7.25 24.65 31.76
C ARG A 116 -6.96 23.89 33.05
N ASN A 117 -5.74 23.31 33.10
CA ASN A 117 -5.18 22.47 34.18
C ASN A 117 -5.80 21.08 34.32
N ILE A 118 -5.44 20.17 33.40
CA ILE A 118 -5.61 18.73 33.61
C ILE A 118 -4.31 18.20 34.24
N ALA A 119 -4.35 17.84 35.53
CA ALA A 119 -3.29 17.07 36.19
C ALA A 119 -3.85 15.71 36.59
N VAL A 120 -3.24 14.63 36.10
CA VAL A 120 -3.55 13.26 36.52
C VAL A 120 -2.31 12.71 37.23
N HIS A 121 -2.39 12.56 38.55
CA HIS A 121 -1.34 11.93 39.35
C HIS A 121 -1.83 10.62 39.95
N ARG A 122 -1.06 9.54 39.77
CA ARG A 122 -1.32 8.26 40.44
C ARG A 122 -0.96 8.35 41.92
N GLY A 123 -1.94 8.64 42.77
CA GLY A 123 -1.86 8.41 44.22
C GLY A 123 -2.83 9.25 45.06
N LYS A 124 -3.64 8.57 45.90
CA LYS A 124 -4.38 8.99 47.13
C LYS A 124 -4.87 10.44 47.33
N ILE A 125 -5.08 11.24 46.29
CA ILE A 125 -5.72 12.57 46.35
C ILE A 125 -6.75 12.66 45.22
N PRO A 126 -7.98 13.17 45.46
CA PRO A 126 -9.05 13.18 44.45
C PRO A 126 -8.70 14.06 43.25
N ASP A 127 -9.01 13.55 42.04
CA ASP A 127 -8.89 14.26 40.77
C ASP A 127 -9.89 15.43 40.73
N VAL A 128 -9.42 16.63 40.39
CA VAL A 128 -10.23 17.85 40.29
C VAL A 128 -10.22 18.32 38.84
N LEU A 129 -11.42 18.48 38.24
CA LEU A 129 -11.59 19.10 36.93
C LEU A 129 -12.31 20.45 37.11
N GLU A 130 -11.67 21.54 36.67
CA GLU A 130 -12.27 22.89 36.61
C GLU A 130 -12.49 23.27 35.13
N LEU A 131 -13.68 23.79 34.82
CA LEU A 131 -14.05 24.27 33.49
C LEU A 131 -14.47 25.74 33.59
N ASP A 132 -13.92 26.59 32.73
CA ASP A 132 -14.19 28.03 32.69
C ASP A 132 -14.47 28.50 31.25
N HIS A 133 -15.34 29.52 31.08
CA HIS A 133 -15.79 30.00 29.76
C HIS A 133 -15.25 31.41 29.47
N SER A 134 -14.50 31.59 28.37
CA SER A 134 -13.97 32.90 27.96
C SER A 134 -14.82 33.54 26.84
N PRO A 135 -15.23 34.81 26.95
CA PRO A 135 -16.13 35.43 25.99
C PRO A 135 -15.35 36.16 24.88
N ARG A 136 -14.91 35.46 23.81
CA ARG A 136 -14.40 36.13 22.58
C ARG A 136 -14.19 35.20 21.38
N VAL A 137 -15.25 34.70 20.74
CA VAL A 137 -15.28 34.38 19.28
C VAL A 137 -16.74 34.45 18.80
N GLY A 138 -17.01 35.20 17.73
CA GLY A 138 -18.32 35.32 17.06
C GLY A 138 -18.70 34.09 16.21
N PRO A 139 -19.88 34.06 15.58
CA PRO A 139 -20.52 32.81 15.16
C PRO A 139 -19.96 32.30 13.83
N PHE A 140 -19.29 31.15 13.87
CA PHE A 140 -19.11 30.26 12.73
C PHE A 140 -19.34 28.82 13.20
N LEU A 141 -20.60 28.38 13.16
CA LEU A 141 -20.97 26.98 13.38
C LEU A 141 -20.98 26.26 12.03
N SER A 142 -20.13 25.23 11.93
CA SER A 142 -19.87 24.42 10.75
C SER A 142 -20.90 23.26 10.61
N PRO A 143 -21.19 22.73 9.40
CA PRO A 143 -22.32 21.83 9.11
C PRO A 143 -22.22 20.37 9.63
N ALA A 144 -21.22 20.04 10.44
CA ALA A 144 -20.88 18.65 10.77
C ALA A 144 -21.91 17.94 11.68
N LEU A 145 -22.65 18.67 12.52
CA LEU A 145 -23.69 18.08 13.38
C LEU A 145 -25.00 17.78 12.64
N TYR A 146 -25.27 18.44 11.51
CA TYR A 146 -26.54 18.26 10.79
C TYR A 146 -26.59 16.94 10.00
N ILE A 147 -25.41 16.41 9.60
CA ILE A 147 -25.29 15.19 8.79
C ILE A 147 -25.40 13.92 9.65
N SER A 148 -24.92 13.95 10.89
CA SER A 148 -25.02 12.82 11.83
C SER A 148 -26.47 12.58 12.29
N HIS A 149 -27.23 13.65 12.52
CA HIS A 149 -28.62 13.56 12.96
C HIS A 149 -29.59 13.14 11.84
N GLN A 150 -29.28 13.40 10.56
CA GLN A 150 -30.10 12.91 9.43
C GLN A 150 -29.89 11.43 9.11
N SER A 151 -28.68 10.89 9.27
CA SER A 151 -28.43 9.46 9.00
C SER A 151 -29.21 8.52 9.93
N SER A 152 -29.41 8.91 11.20
CA SER A 152 -30.19 8.11 12.14
C SER A 152 -31.71 8.27 11.96
N ARG A 153 -32.17 9.42 11.44
CA ARG A 153 -33.61 9.66 11.18
C ARG A 153 -34.09 9.02 9.87
N ALA A 154 -33.20 8.85 8.88
CA ALA A 154 -33.53 8.22 7.61
C ALA A 154 -33.82 6.71 7.72
N MET A 155 -33.27 6.01 8.73
CA MET A 155 -33.58 4.59 8.97
C MET A 155 -34.96 4.37 9.61
N LEU A 156 -35.54 5.38 10.27
CA LEU A 156 -36.85 5.27 10.92
C LEU A 156 -38.02 5.76 10.06
N PHE A 157 -37.77 6.62 9.06
CA PHE A 157 -38.84 7.18 8.19
C PHE A 157 -39.15 6.36 6.93
N SER A 158 -38.44 5.24 6.67
CA SER A 158 -38.75 4.37 5.52
C SER A 158 -40.01 3.50 5.71
N SER A 159 -40.74 3.64 6.83
CA SER A 159 -42.01 2.94 7.10
C SER A 159 -43.25 3.83 6.93
N GLU A 160 -43.12 5.15 6.77
CA GLU A 160 -44.25 6.09 6.75
C GLU A 160 -43.99 7.25 5.78
N SER A 161 -44.15 7.02 4.47
CA SER A 161 -44.34 8.11 3.50
C SER A 161 -44.72 7.55 2.13
N SER A 162 -45.95 7.07 2.03
CA SER A 162 -46.68 7.03 0.76
C SER A 162 -47.82 8.03 0.88
N GLN A 163 -47.55 9.33 0.66
CA GLN A 163 -48.51 10.34 0.18
C GLN A 163 -47.91 11.77 0.23
N ASN A 164 -48.04 12.50 -0.89
CA ASN A 164 -47.89 13.96 -1.07
C ASN A 164 -46.46 14.54 -0.86
N THR A 165 -45.90 15.42 -1.70
CA THR A 165 -46.45 16.59 -2.41
C THR A 165 -45.47 17.07 -3.50
N ARG A 166 -46.00 17.85 -4.46
CA ARG A 166 -45.34 18.51 -5.60
C ARG A 166 -44.56 19.77 -5.18
N ASP A 167 -43.33 19.97 -5.65
CA ASP A 167 -42.89 21.13 -6.47
C ASP A 167 -41.36 21.14 -6.73
N PRO A 168 -40.87 21.50 -7.95
CA PRO A 168 -39.44 21.47 -8.27
C PRO A 168 -38.90 22.84 -8.69
N THR A 169 -38.01 23.48 -7.91
CA THR A 169 -36.98 24.40 -8.44
C THR A 169 -36.03 24.88 -7.35
N ASN A 170 -34.86 24.25 -7.24
CA ASN A 170 -33.53 24.82 -6.94
C ASN A 170 -32.62 23.76 -6.31
N SER A 171 -31.82 23.09 -7.14
CA SER A 171 -30.67 22.31 -6.64
C SER A 171 -29.40 22.69 -7.41
N THR A 172 -28.37 23.05 -6.63
CA THR A 172 -27.02 23.36 -7.07
C THR A 172 -26.35 22.14 -7.74
N GLN A 173 -25.45 22.37 -8.69
CA GLN A 173 -24.81 21.31 -9.49
C GLN A 173 -24.08 20.22 -8.67
N VAL A 174 -23.69 20.51 -7.42
CA VAL A 174 -23.08 19.53 -6.49
C VAL A 174 -24.14 18.58 -5.91
N GLY A 175 -25.36 19.07 -5.66
CA GLY A 175 -26.49 18.23 -5.21
C GLY A 175 -26.94 17.24 -6.28
N LYS A 176 -26.91 17.64 -7.56
CA LYS A 176 -27.20 16.72 -8.68
C LYS A 176 -26.11 15.65 -8.87
N ALA A 177 -24.85 15.96 -8.59
CA ALA A 177 -23.77 14.95 -8.61
C ALA A 177 -23.93 13.92 -7.47
N LEU A 178 -24.41 14.35 -6.29
CA LEU A 178 -24.71 13.44 -5.17
C LEU A 178 -26.01 12.63 -5.39
N GLU A 179 -27.06 13.24 -5.96
CA GLU A 179 -28.29 12.53 -6.36
C GLU A 179 -28.03 11.53 -7.48
N ILE A 180 -27.04 11.76 -8.36
CA ILE A 180 -26.61 10.76 -9.34
C ILE A 180 -25.83 9.62 -8.66
N MET A 181 -25.00 9.90 -7.65
CA MET A 181 -24.31 8.87 -6.86
C MET A 181 -25.26 7.98 -6.05
N VAL A 182 -26.41 8.52 -5.59
CA VAL A 182 -27.41 7.76 -4.81
C VAL A 182 -28.57 7.24 -5.69
N GLY A 183 -28.83 7.84 -6.85
CA GLY A 183 -29.87 7.39 -7.79
C GLY A 183 -29.41 6.28 -8.74
N SER A 184 -28.10 6.15 -8.97
CA SER A 184 -27.51 5.10 -9.81
C SER A 184 -27.34 3.74 -9.10
N SER A 185 -27.53 3.68 -7.77
CA SER A 185 -27.49 2.46 -6.97
C SER A 185 -28.69 1.52 -7.19
N SER A 186 -29.68 1.92 -7.97
CA SER A 186 -30.81 1.08 -8.38
C SER A 186 -30.50 0.12 -9.54
N SER A 187 -29.29 0.19 -10.12
CA SER A 187 -28.88 -0.60 -11.30
C SER A 187 -27.66 -1.50 -11.11
N LEU A 188 -26.96 -1.44 -9.97
CA LEU A 188 -25.96 -2.44 -9.61
C LEU A 188 -26.65 -3.70 -9.10
N SER A 189 -26.16 -4.87 -9.52
CA SER A 189 -26.66 -6.13 -8.96
C SER A 189 -26.54 -6.14 -7.43
N PRO A 190 -27.55 -6.67 -6.70
CA PRO A 190 -27.52 -6.72 -5.24
C PRO A 190 -26.29 -7.46 -4.70
N PHE A 191 -25.68 -8.36 -5.49
CA PHE A 191 -24.44 -9.05 -5.14
C PHE A 191 -23.19 -8.17 -5.24
N GLY A 192 -23.05 -7.36 -6.31
CA GLY A 192 -21.88 -6.49 -6.49
C GLY A 192 -21.85 -5.33 -5.49
N PHE A 193 -23.02 -4.74 -5.21
CA PHE A 193 -23.14 -3.66 -4.23
C PHE A 193 -23.03 -4.16 -2.78
N SER A 194 -23.59 -5.34 -2.48
CA SER A 194 -23.45 -5.97 -1.17
C SER A 194 -22.02 -6.45 -0.91
N LEU A 195 -21.33 -7.03 -1.90
CA LEU A 195 -19.92 -7.39 -1.78
C LEU A 195 -19.02 -6.15 -1.66
N TYR A 196 -19.30 -5.08 -2.41
CA TYR A 196 -18.61 -3.80 -2.33
C TYR A 196 -18.76 -3.14 -0.94
N LEU A 197 -19.98 -3.04 -0.41
CA LEU A 197 -20.24 -2.51 0.93
C LEU A 197 -19.74 -3.44 2.04
N CYS A 198 -19.79 -4.76 1.84
CA CYS A 198 -19.25 -5.73 2.80
C CYS A 198 -17.73 -5.67 2.84
N ILE A 199 -17.05 -5.57 1.70
CA ILE A 199 -15.60 -5.37 1.61
C ILE A 199 -15.20 -4.00 2.17
N CYS A 200 -15.92 -2.91 1.87
CA CYS A 200 -15.64 -1.58 2.43
C CYS A 200 -15.90 -1.48 3.94
N ASN A 201 -16.93 -2.16 4.47
CA ASN A 201 -17.18 -2.21 5.91
C ASN A 201 -16.21 -3.16 6.64
N LEU A 202 -15.88 -4.30 6.05
CA LEU A 202 -14.83 -5.21 6.54
C LEU A 202 -13.45 -4.54 6.48
N TYR A 203 -13.21 -3.70 5.47
CA TYR A 203 -12.04 -2.84 5.29
C TYR A 203 -11.96 -1.80 6.41
N CYS A 204 -13.03 -1.05 6.66
CA CYS A 204 -13.07 -0.08 7.75
C CYS A 204 -12.86 -0.79 9.11
N LEU A 205 -13.48 -1.95 9.33
CA LEU A 205 -13.34 -2.75 10.54
C LEU A 205 -11.94 -3.40 10.71
N LEU A 206 -11.33 -3.94 9.65
CA LEU A 206 -10.00 -4.57 9.72
C LEU A 206 -8.90 -3.54 9.87
N VAL A 207 -9.02 -2.41 9.16
CA VAL A 207 -8.11 -1.27 9.28
C VAL A 207 -8.26 -0.67 10.69
N LEU A 208 -9.48 -0.39 11.17
CA LEU A 208 -9.73 0.13 12.54
C LEU A 208 -9.37 -0.87 13.66
N ASN A 209 -9.54 -2.18 13.46
CA ASN A 209 -9.14 -3.18 14.45
C ASN A 209 -7.62 -3.39 14.47
N SER A 210 -6.96 -3.39 13.32
CA SER A 210 -5.49 -3.39 13.25
C SER A 210 -4.89 -2.10 13.81
N PHE A 211 -5.63 -0.98 13.73
CA PHE A 211 -5.30 0.28 14.42
C PHE A 211 -5.48 0.20 15.94
N ARG A 212 -6.49 -0.53 16.44
CA ARG A 212 -6.77 -0.67 17.89
C ARG A 212 -5.70 -1.48 18.61
N ASP A 213 -5.18 -2.53 18.00
CA ASP A 213 -4.12 -3.36 18.59
C ASP A 213 -2.73 -2.68 18.57
N CYS A 214 -2.60 -1.54 17.86
CA CYS A 214 -1.33 -0.82 17.69
C CYS A 214 -1.20 0.45 18.56
N LEU A 215 -2.24 0.83 19.31
CA LEU A 215 -2.23 2.00 20.21
C LEU A 215 -1.56 1.74 21.58
N GLN A 216 -0.86 0.61 21.72
CA GLN A 216 -0.01 0.30 22.87
C GLN A 216 1.47 0.55 22.52
N ASP A 217 1.85 1.81 22.28
CA ASP A 217 3.27 2.16 22.34
C ASP A 217 3.62 2.68 23.74
N THR A 218 4.61 1.99 24.30
CA THR A 218 5.15 2.20 25.64
C THR A 218 6.04 3.43 25.62
N GLU A 219 6.01 4.21 26.70
CA GLU A 219 6.78 5.43 26.92
C GLU A 219 8.29 5.20 26.72
N HIS A 220 8.80 5.49 25.52
CA HIS A 220 10.23 5.48 25.21
C HIS A 220 10.81 6.89 25.35
N GLN A 221 12.02 6.99 25.92
CA GLN A 221 12.79 8.23 25.99
C GLN A 221 12.91 8.88 24.60
N LEU A 222 12.64 10.19 24.51
CA LEU A 222 12.77 10.98 23.27
C LEU A 222 14.22 11.03 22.81
N THR A 223 14.64 10.06 21.99
CA THR A 223 15.93 10.06 21.31
C THR A 223 15.79 10.62 19.89
N ARG A 224 16.87 11.22 19.37
CA ARG A 224 16.91 11.77 18.01
C ARG A 224 17.23 10.67 17.00
N TRP A 225 16.51 10.61 15.89
CA TRP A 225 16.86 9.76 14.76
C TRP A 225 17.99 10.41 13.95
N GLU A 226 19.13 9.73 13.83
CA GLU A 226 20.23 10.18 12.97
C GLU A 226 19.90 9.95 11.48
N GLY A 227 20.15 10.95 10.64
CA GLY A 227 19.86 10.86 9.19
C GLY A 227 18.39 11.05 8.81
N TYR A 228 17.51 11.41 9.76
CA TYR A 228 16.09 11.65 9.51
C TYR A 228 15.62 13.04 9.99
N VAL A 229 14.65 13.60 9.26
CA VAL A 229 14.03 14.89 9.52
C VAL A 229 12.51 14.80 9.51
N ASP A 230 11.85 15.74 10.19
CA ASP A 230 10.43 15.99 10.06
C ASP A 230 10.14 16.76 8.76
N TRP A 231 8.86 16.96 8.45
CA TRP A 231 8.42 17.73 7.27
C TRP A 231 8.85 19.20 7.27
N ARG A 232 9.25 19.76 8.44
CA ARG A 232 9.79 21.12 8.60
C ARG A 232 11.31 21.16 8.61
N LYS A 233 11.98 20.08 8.20
CA LYS A 233 13.46 19.93 8.20
C LYS A 233 14.10 20.00 9.59
N ARG A 234 13.31 19.81 10.66
CA ARG A 234 13.83 19.64 12.03
C ARG A 234 14.19 18.17 12.26
N PRO A 235 15.02 17.85 13.26
CA PRO A 235 15.36 16.46 13.53
C PRO A 235 14.14 15.61 13.90
N ALA A 236 14.06 14.40 13.34
CA ALA A 236 13.01 13.45 13.71
C ALA A 236 13.27 12.88 15.12
N LEU A 237 12.19 12.70 15.89
CA LEU A 237 12.21 12.23 17.28
C LEU A 237 11.59 10.85 17.40
N SER A 238 12.25 9.95 18.13
CA SER A 238 11.73 8.64 18.54
C SER A 238 10.51 8.79 19.45
N GLY A 239 9.48 7.98 19.24
CA GLY A 239 8.19 8.04 19.93
C GLY A 239 7.19 9.06 19.38
N ARG A 240 7.64 10.07 18.61
CA ARG A 240 6.74 11.06 17.97
C ARG A 240 6.59 10.88 16.46
N HIS A 241 7.65 10.48 15.78
CA HIS A 241 7.65 10.30 14.32
C HIS A 241 7.87 8.83 13.95
N GLY A 242 7.20 8.38 12.91
CA GLY A 242 7.18 6.99 12.45
C GLY A 242 6.02 6.17 13.03
N GLY A 243 6.09 4.86 12.86
CA GLY A 243 5.09 3.90 13.32
C GLY A 243 3.91 3.69 12.35
N MET A 244 2.96 2.86 12.78
CA MET A 244 1.81 2.45 11.96
C MET A 244 0.87 3.60 11.62
N ILE A 245 0.74 4.61 12.50
CA ILE A 245 -0.10 5.78 12.24
C ILE A 245 0.42 6.53 11.01
N ALA A 246 1.72 6.82 10.97
CA ALA A 246 2.37 7.43 9.82
C ALA A 246 2.20 6.55 8.57
N ALA A 247 2.51 5.26 8.66
CA ALA A 247 2.37 4.33 7.53
C ALA A 247 0.92 4.23 7.01
N SER A 248 -0.09 4.50 7.83
CA SER A 248 -1.49 4.38 7.40
C SER A 248 -1.94 5.46 6.43
N PHE A 249 -1.46 6.70 6.59
CA PHE A 249 -1.73 7.76 5.62
C PHE A 249 -1.14 7.41 4.24
N VAL A 250 0.03 6.76 4.24
CA VAL A 250 0.68 6.22 3.03
C VAL A 250 -0.18 5.14 2.38
N LEU A 251 -0.74 4.23 3.16
CA LEU A 251 -1.61 3.16 2.64
C LEU A 251 -2.91 3.70 2.04
N VAL A 252 -3.53 4.72 2.64
CA VAL A 252 -4.74 5.35 2.08
C VAL A 252 -4.42 6.12 0.80
N ALA A 253 -3.29 6.83 0.77
CA ALA A 253 -2.80 7.50 -0.43
C ALA A 253 -2.58 6.49 -1.59
N GLU A 254 -1.99 5.33 -1.30
CA GLU A 254 -1.78 4.26 -2.29
C GLU A 254 -3.10 3.75 -2.89
N ILE A 255 -4.17 3.63 -2.10
CA ILE A 255 -5.48 3.20 -2.62
C ILE A 255 -6.00 4.20 -3.65
N LEU A 256 -5.94 5.49 -3.32
CA LEU A 256 -6.47 6.56 -4.15
C LEU A 256 -5.67 6.73 -5.44
N GLU A 257 -4.35 6.66 -5.36
CA GLU A 257 -3.48 6.71 -6.55
C GLU A 257 -3.67 5.46 -7.40
N ASN A 258 -3.67 4.26 -6.82
CA ASN A 258 -3.76 3.04 -7.63
C ASN A 258 -5.12 2.87 -8.30
N LEU A 259 -6.19 3.38 -7.66
CA LEU A 259 -7.49 3.54 -8.29
C LEU A 259 -7.39 4.43 -9.53
N ALA A 260 -6.82 5.64 -9.39
CA ALA A 260 -6.70 6.59 -10.50
C ALA A 260 -5.88 5.99 -11.65
N TYR A 261 -4.70 5.44 -11.35
CA TYR A 261 -3.83 4.82 -12.35
C TYR A 261 -4.54 3.67 -13.09
N LEU A 262 -5.09 2.70 -12.35
CA LEU A 262 -5.61 1.48 -12.97
C LEU A 262 -6.93 1.72 -13.70
N ALA A 263 -7.77 2.65 -13.26
CA ALA A 263 -8.96 3.05 -13.97
C ALA A 263 -8.60 3.48 -15.40
N ASN A 264 -7.65 4.42 -15.51
CA ASN A 264 -7.18 4.89 -16.80
C ASN A 264 -6.49 3.76 -17.58
N ALA A 265 -5.56 3.02 -16.97
CA ALA A 265 -4.79 2.01 -17.70
C ALA A 265 -5.62 0.84 -18.24
N SER A 266 -6.65 0.41 -17.50
CA SER A 266 -7.42 -0.80 -17.82
C SER A 266 -8.30 -0.65 -19.05
N ASN A 267 -8.87 0.54 -19.27
CA ASN A 267 -9.83 0.77 -20.33
C ASN A 267 -9.28 1.67 -21.47
N LEU A 268 -8.11 2.30 -21.30
CA LEU A 268 -7.54 3.25 -22.29
C LEU A 268 -7.49 2.74 -23.73
N VAL A 269 -7.38 1.42 -23.97
CA VAL A 269 -7.40 0.85 -25.32
C VAL A 269 -8.70 1.19 -26.04
N LEU A 270 -9.85 1.09 -25.35
CA LEU A 270 -11.16 1.44 -25.90
C LEU A 270 -11.27 2.94 -26.15
N TYR A 271 -10.77 3.79 -25.24
CA TYR A 271 -10.73 5.23 -25.48
C TYR A 271 -9.93 5.61 -26.73
N LEU A 272 -8.73 5.03 -26.91
CA LEU A 272 -7.89 5.30 -28.06
C LEU A 272 -8.51 4.80 -29.38
N SER A 273 -9.18 3.65 -29.33
CA SER A 273 -9.80 3.05 -30.51
C SER A 273 -11.12 3.71 -30.90
N GLU A 274 -12.01 3.96 -29.94
CA GLU A 274 -13.39 4.40 -30.21
C GLU A 274 -13.56 5.92 -30.20
N TYR A 275 -12.81 6.64 -29.37
CA TYR A 275 -12.93 8.10 -29.22
C TYR A 275 -11.82 8.88 -29.93
N MET A 276 -10.63 8.28 -30.08
CA MET A 276 -9.50 8.87 -30.80
C MET A 276 -9.27 8.27 -32.19
N ASN A 277 -10.10 7.30 -32.59
CA ASN A 277 -10.10 6.62 -33.88
C ASN A 277 -8.77 5.95 -34.28
N PHE A 278 -7.86 5.68 -33.34
CA PHE A 278 -6.65 4.92 -33.64
C PHE A 278 -6.98 3.47 -34.00
N SER A 279 -6.18 2.87 -34.88
CA SER A 279 -6.32 1.45 -35.18
C SER A 279 -6.15 0.59 -33.91
N PRO A 280 -6.87 -0.56 -33.78
CA PRO A 280 -6.81 -1.38 -32.58
C PRO A 280 -5.39 -1.82 -32.19
N SER A 281 -4.53 -2.09 -33.18
CA SER A 281 -3.12 -2.44 -32.94
C SER A 281 -2.30 -1.26 -32.41
N LYS A 282 -2.51 -0.07 -32.96
CA LYS A 282 -1.85 1.17 -32.51
C LYS A 282 -2.32 1.57 -31.11
N SER A 283 -3.62 1.44 -30.82
CA SER A 283 -4.20 1.64 -29.50
C SER A 283 -3.58 0.71 -28.45
N ALA A 284 -3.50 -0.59 -28.74
CA ALA A 284 -2.88 -1.56 -27.84
C ALA A 284 -1.40 -1.22 -27.55
N ASN A 285 -0.61 -0.90 -28.59
CA ASN A 285 0.79 -0.51 -28.44
C ASN A 285 0.95 0.75 -27.59
N ASN A 286 0.16 1.80 -27.87
CA ASN A 286 0.22 3.06 -27.12
C ASN A 286 -0.11 2.85 -25.63
N VAL A 287 -1.07 1.99 -25.29
CA VAL A 287 -1.39 1.67 -23.89
C VAL A 287 -0.26 0.90 -23.22
N THR A 288 0.30 -0.12 -23.89
CA THR A 288 1.43 -0.87 -23.33
C THR A 288 2.68 0.01 -23.16
N ASP A 289 2.91 0.94 -24.08
CA ASP A 289 4.00 1.91 -24.00
C ASP A 289 3.79 2.89 -22.84
N PHE A 290 2.57 3.38 -22.65
CA PHE A 290 2.21 4.21 -21.49
C PHE A 290 2.45 3.46 -20.17
N MET A 291 1.94 2.24 -20.02
CA MET A 291 2.10 1.44 -18.80
C MET A 291 3.57 1.09 -18.53
N GLY A 292 4.29 0.62 -19.54
CA GLY A 292 5.70 0.28 -19.43
C GLY A 292 6.56 1.49 -19.10
N THR A 293 6.27 2.64 -19.70
CA THR A 293 6.95 3.92 -19.40
C THR A 293 6.70 4.36 -17.96
N ALA A 294 5.46 4.29 -17.47
CA ALA A 294 5.13 4.67 -16.09
C ALA A 294 5.95 3.86 -15.06
N PHE A 295 6.03 2.54 -15.24
CA PHE A 295 6.78 1.67 -14.35
C PHE A 295 8.31 1.79 -14.50
N LEU A 296 8.83 2.09 -15.70
CA LEU A 296 10.25 2.41 -15.88
C LEU A 296 10.60 3.75 -15.22
N LEU A 297 9.71 4.75 -15.29
CA LEU A 297 9.89 6.04 -14.63
C LEU A 297 9.88 5.91 -13.10
N ALA A 298 9.44 4.78 -12.53
CA ALA A 298 9.64 4.49 -11.11
C ALA A 298 11.12 4.39 -10.70
N LEU A 299 12.00 3.98 -11.61
CA LEU A 299 13.45 4.03 -11.37
C LEU A 299 13.92 5.48 -11.23
N LEU A 300 13.41 6.38 -12.07
CA LEU A 300 13.71 7.81 -11.97
C LEU A 300 13.18 8.39 -10.65
N GLY A 301 11.94 8.07 -10.27
CA GLY A 301 11.35 8.47 -9.00
C GLY A 301 12.18 8.05 -7.79
N GLY A 302 12.53 6.76 -7.72
CA GLY A 302 13.37 6.21 -6.66
C GLY A 302 14.78 6.82 -6.64
N PHE A 303 15.39 7.03 -7.81
CA PHE A 303 16.68 7.70 -7.92
C PHE A 303 16.64 9.14 -7.39
N LEU A 304 15.64 9.94 -7.80
CA LEU A 304 15.51 11.32 -7.34
C LEU A 304 15.25 11.40 -5.83
N ALA A 305 14.51 10.43 -5.27
CA ALA A 305 14.22 10.31 -3.85
C ALA A 305 15.45 9.94 -2.99
N ASP A 306 16.43 9.24 -3.57
CA ASP A 306 17.67 8.89 -2.87
C ASP A 306 18.79 9.93 -3.08
N ALA A 307 18.84 10.56 -4.26
CA ALA A 307 19.93 11.45 -4.65
C ALA A 307 19.73 12.92 -4.25
N PHE A 308 18.51 13.47 -4.39
CA PHE A 308 18.30 14.92 -4.35
C PHE A 308 17.17 15.38 -3.42
N PHE A 309 16.04 14.67 -3.39
CA PHE A 309 14.84 15.07 -2.67
C PHE A 309 14.45 13.99 -1.66
N THR A 310 13.82 14.34 -0.54
CA THR A 310 13.25 13.31 0.34
C THR A 310 12.07 12.61 -0.36
N THR A 311 11.79 11.36 0.01
CA THR A 311 10.61 10.60 -0.45
C THR A 311 9.28 11.36 -0.32
N TYR A 312 9.09 12.13 0.75
CA TYR A 312 7.93 13.01 0.95
C TYR A 312 7.74 14.08 -0.14
N HIS A 313 8.82 14.72 -0.58
CA HIS A 313 8.76 15.77 -1.61
C HIS A 313 8.53 15.17 -3.00
N ILE A 314 9.15 14.01 -3.30
CA ILE A 314 8.93 13.32 -4.57
C ILE A 314 7.47 12.92 -4.72
N TYR A 315 6.86 12.31 -3.69
CA TYR A 315 5.45 11.97 -3.73
C TYR A 315 4.57 13.19 -4.05
N LEU A 316 4.75 14.32 -3.36
CA LEU A 316 3.93 15.52 -3.58
C LEU A 316 4.10 16.11 -4.98
N ILE A 317 5.34 16.23 -5.46
CA ILE A 317 5.62 16.73 -6.81
C ILE A 317 4.97 15.81 -7.85
N SER A 318 5.12 14.50 -7.67
CA SER A 318 4.60 13.50 -8.60
C SER A 318 3.07 13.42 -8.59
N ALA A 319 2.42 13.52 -7.44
CA ALA A 319 0.96 13.58 -7.34
C ALA A 319 0.38 14.83 -8.02
N VAL A 320 1.06 15.98 -7.92
CA VAL A 320 0.66 17.20 -8.65
C VAL A 320 0.85 17.03 -10.17
N ILE A 321 1.96 16.42 -10.60
CA ILE A 321 2.21 16.14 -12.03
C ILE A 321 1.14 15.19 -12.58
N GLU A 322 0.80 14.12 -11.86
CA GLU A 322 -0.24 13.17 -12.24
C GLU A 322 -1.61 13.86 -12.33
N PHE A 323 -1.97 14.65 -11.30
CA PHE A 323 -3.19 15.45 -11.29
C PHE A 323 -3.29 16.37 -12.51
N LEU A 324 -2.21 17.08 -12.87
CA LEU A 324 -2.18 17.93 -14.05
C LEU A 324 -2.35 17.13 -15.35
N GLY A 325 -1.71 15.96 -15.46
CA GLY A 325 -1.89 15.06 -16.59
C GLY A 325 -3.34 14.61 -16.75
N LEU A 326 -3.99 14.25 -15.64
CA LEU A 326 -5.39 13.84 -15.63
C LEU A 326 -6.37 14.99 -15.92
N VAL A 327 -6.06 16.20 -15.47
CA VAL A 327 -6.83 17.39 -15.86
C VAL A 327 -6.77 17.61 -17.37
N VAL A 328 -5.59 17.48 -17.99
CA VAL A 328 -5.45 17.60 -19.45
C VAL A 328 -6.31 16.56 -20.17
N LEU A 329 -6.24 15.29 -19.75
CA LEU A 329 -7.04 14.20 -20.34
C LEU A 329 -8.54 14.42 -20.14
N THR A 330 -8.95 14.85 -18.94
CA THR A 330 -10.37 15.13 -18.63
C THR A 330 -10.91 16.30 -19.46
N VAL A 331 -10.14 17.38 -19.63
CA VAL A 331 -10.53 18.52 -20.46
C VAL A 331 -10.66 18.11 -21.93
N GLN A 332 -9.72 17.30 -22.44
CA GLN A 332 -9.80 16.77 -23.80
C GLN A 332 -11.01 15.83 -23.98
N ALA A 333 -11.30 14.98 -22.99
CA ALA A 333 -12.45 14.09 -23.00
C ALA A 333 -13.78 14.86 -22.90
N LYS A 334 -13.82 16.03 -22.27
CA LYS A 334 -15.05 16.83 -22.16
C LYS A 334 -15.32 17.71 -23.38
N SER A 335 -14.28 18.22 -24.04
CA SER A 335 -14.44 19.20 -25.12
C SER A 335 -14.61 18.53 -26.49
N PRO A 336 -15.78 18.68 -27.16
CA PRO A 336 -16.01 18.11 -28.48
C PRO A 336 -15.05 18.69 -29.55
N SER A 337 -14.60 19.93 -29.38
CA SER A 337 -13.64 20.57 -30.29
C SER A 337 -12.24 19.94 -30.23
N LEU A 338 -11.88 19.28 -29.13
CA LEU A 338 -10.58 18.63 -28.92
C LEU A 338 -10.57 17.14 -29.30
N LYS A 339 -11.71 16.60 -29.70
CA LYS A 339 -11.89 15.24 -30.23
C LYS A 339 -11.90 15.23 -31.77
N PRO A 340 -11.67 14.08 -32.40
CA PRO A 340 -11.97 13.91 -33.83
C PRO A 340 -13.50 13.92 -34.03
N PRO A 341 -14.00 14.24 -35.24
CA PRO A 341 -15.41 14.13 -35.54
C PRO A 341 -15.88 12.67 -35.36
N ALA A 342 -17.11 12.50 -34.85
CA ALA A 342 -17.70 11.18 -34.67
C ALA A 342 -17.83 10.47 -36.03
N CYS A 343 -17.38 9.22 -36.11
CA CYS A 343 -17.52 8.43 -37.32
C CYS A 343 -18.97 7.99 -37.50
N ASP A 344 -19.53 8.21 -38.68
CA ASP A 344 -20.84 7.69 -39.03
C ASP A 344 -20.71 6.22 -39.50
N PRO A 345 -21.21 5.23 -38.75
CA PRO A 345 -21.12 3.82 -39.12
C PRO A 345 -21.92 3.46 -40.39
N THR A 346 -22.80 4.36 -40.87
CA THR A 346 -23.63 4.12 -42.06
C THR A 346 -22.90 4.40 -43.38
N ASN A 347 -21.82 5.20 -43.36
CA ASN A 347 -21.10 5.62 -44.56
C ASN A 347 -19.70 5.00 -44.63
N ARG A 348 -19.63 3.71 -45.00
CA ARG A 348 -18.37 2.93 -45.12
C ARG A 348 -17.33 3.48 -46.09
N ASN A 349 -17.68 4.49 -46.89
CA ASN A 349 -16.80 5.12 -47.87
C ASN A 349 -15.91 6.24 -47.29
N ILE A 350 -16.15 6.66 -46.04
CA ILE A 350 -15.32 7.66 -45.36
C ILE A 350 -14.56 6.96 -44.23
N ALA A 351 -13.25 6.79 -44.41
CA ALA A 351 -12.40 6.28 -43.34
C ALA A 351 -12.41 7.25 -42.15
N CYS A 352 -12.62 6.71 -40.94
CA CYS A 352 -12.51 7.46 -39.71
C CYS A 352 -11.20 8.24 -39.66
N GLN A 353 -11.29 9.55 -39.44
CA GLN A 353 -10.09 10.37 -39.32
C GLN A 353 -9.47 10.16 -37.93
N GLU A 354 -8.25 9.62 -37.92
CA GLU A 354 -7.41 9.54 -36.72
C GLU A 354 -7.14 10.95 -36.16
N VAL A 355 -6.95 11.04 -34.84
CA VAL A 355 -6.51 12.27 -34.21
C VAL A 355 -5.10 12.63 -34.68
N HIS A 356 -4.96 13.84 -35.24
CA HIS A 356 -3.70 14.36 -35.77
C HIS A 356 -3.37 15.77 -35.26
N GLY A 357 -2.10 16.17 -35.42
CA GLY A 357 -1.60 17.49 -35.07
C GLY A 357 -1.66 17.80 -33.57
N GLY A 358 -2.08 19.02 -33.21
CA GLY A 358 -2.08 19.50 -31.83
C GLY A 358 -2.98 18.70 -30.87
N LYS A 359 -4.06 18.08 -31.37
CA LYS A 359 -4.96 17.24 -30.55
C LYS A 359 -4.28 15.95 -30.11
N ALA A 360 -3.49 15.32 -31.00
CA ALA A 360 -2.70 14.14 -30.67
C ALA A 360 -1.60 14.50 -29.67
N ALA A 361 -0.93 15.64 -29.90
CA ALA A 361 0.11 16.13 -28.98
C ALA A 361 -0.43 16.35 -27.56
N MET A 362 -1.61 16.94 -27.42
CA MET A 362 -2.28 17.12 -26.12
C MET A 362 -2.58 15.79 -25.42
N LEU A 363 -3.07 14.79 -26.17
CA LEU A 363 -3.37 13.45 -25.64
C LEU A 363 -2.11 12.77 -25.08
N PHE A 364 -1.05 12.71 -25.88
CA PHE A 364 0.21 12.09 -25.45
C PHE A 364 0.91 12.88 -24.34
N LEU A 365 0.82 14.21 -24.37
CA LEU A 365 1.30 15.03 -23.26
C LEU A 365 0.58 14.69 -21.95
N GLY A 366 -0.76 14.58 -21.98
CA GLY A 366 -1.54 14.14 -20.82
C GLY A 366 -1.12 12.76 -20.33
N LEU A 367 -1.07 11.76 -21.24
CA LEU A 367 -0.66 10.39 -20.91
C LEU A 367 0.74 10.31 -20.30
N TYR A 368 1.73 10.98 -20.88
CA TYR A 368 3.10 10.92 -20.36
C TYR A 368 3.32 11.76 -19.09
N LEU A 369 2.52 12.80 -18.85
CA LEU A 369 2.47 13.47 -17.55
C LEU A 369 1.93 12.54 -16.47
N VAL A 370 0.84 11.81 -16.75
CA VAL A 370 0.33 10.77 -15.83
C VAL A 370 1.39 9.70 -15.60
N ALA A 371 2.05 9.21 -16.65
CA ALA A 371 3.12 8.21 -16.50
C ALA A 371 4.29 8.70 -15.63
N LEU A 372 4.68 9.97 -15.77
CA LEU A 372 5.72 10.59 -14.95
C LEU A 372 5.31 10.73 -13.49
N GLY A 373 4.07 11.13 -13.23
CA GLY A 373 3.51 11.21 -11.88
C GLY A 373 3.43 9.84 -11.20
N VAL A 374 2.83 8.86 -11.86
CA VAL A 374 2.74 7.47 -11.37
C VAL A 374 4.12 6.90 -11.11
N GLY A 375 5.06 7.07 -12.05
CA GLY A 375 6.44 6.62 -11.88
C GLY A 375 7.07 7.20 -10.61
N GLY A 376 6.98 8.52 -10.41
CA GLY A 376 7.49 9.15 -9.21
C GLY A 376 6.87 8.62 -7.91
N ILE A 377 5.54 8.44 -7.88
CA ILE A 377 4.82 7.91 -6.71
C ILE A 377 5.25 6.46 -6.43
N LYS A 378 5.17 5.56 -7.41
CA LYS A 378 5.57 4.15 -7.26
C LYS A 378 7.05 4.00 -6.89
N GLY A 379 7.89 4.96 -7.32
CA GLY A 379 9.32 5.01 -6.99
C GLY A 379 9.64 5.47 -5.57
N SER A 380 8.79 6.28 -4.93
CA SER A 380 9.06 6.85 -3.59
C SER A 380 8.16 6.32 -2.48
N LEU A 381 6.90 6.01 -2.77
CA LEU A 381 5.85 5.77 -1.77
C LEU A 381 6.04 4.47 -0.97
N PRO A 382 6.41 3.31 -1.57
CA PRO A 382 6.66 2.09 -0.81
C PRO A 382 7.84 2.26 0.16
N ALA A 383 8.92 2.91 -0.30
CA ALA A 383 10.09 3.19 0.51
C ALA A 383 9.74 4.18 1.65
N HIS A 384 8.95 5.21 1.36
CA HIS A 384 8.49 6.18 2.36
C HIS A 384 7.72 5.51 3.50
N GLY A 385 6.79 4.61 3.19
CA GLY A 385 6.02 3.90 4.22
C GLY A 385 6.89 2.91 5.02
N ALA A 386 7.80 2.20 4.37
CA ALA A 386 8.71 1.27 5.04
C ALA A 386 9.73 1.99 5.95
N GLU A 387 10.12 3.22 5.60
CA GLU A 387 10.98 4.10 6.42
C GLU A 387 10.30 4.59 7.70
N GLN A 388 9.01 4.34 7.92
CA GLN A 388 8.34 4.70 9.18
C GLN A 388 8.67 3.74 10.32
N PHE A 389 9.24 2.56 10.03
CA PHE A 389 9.52 1.54 11.03
C PHE A 389 11.00 1.45 11.37
N ASP A 390 11.30 1.18 12.65
CA ASP A 390 12.66 0.95 13.10
C ASP A 390 13.18 -0.42 12.66
N GLU A 391 14.37 -0.43 12.07
CA GLU A 391 15.03 -1.64 11.59
C GLU A 391 15.88 -2.31 12.66
N SER A 392 16.36 -1.55 13.64
CA SER A 392 17.23 -2.09 14.70
C SER A 392 16.45 -3.00 15.65
N THR A 393 15.16 -2.71 15.86
CA THR A 393 14.28 -3.48 16.75
C THR A 393 13.55 -4.61 16.02
N PRO A 394 13.41 -5.80 16.64
CA PRO A 394 12.63 -6.90 16.07
C PRO A 394 11.15 -6.55 15.85
N GLN A 395 10.58 -5.70 16.71
CA GLN A 395 9.19 -5.26 16.58
C GLN A 395 8.98 -4.38 15.36
N GLY A 396 9.87 -3.40 15.11
CA GLY A 396 9.78 -2.55 13.93
C GLY A 396 9.98 -3.34 12.63
N ARG A 397 10.87 -4.34 12.60
CA ARG A 397 11.00 -5.25 11.43
C ARG A 397 9.75 -6.05 11.16
N LYS A 398 9.07 -6.56 12.20
CA LYS A 398 7.78 -7.26 12.05
C LYS A 398 6.70 -6.33 11.49
N GLN A 399 6.58 -5.12 12.05
CA GLN A 399 5.61 -4.12 11.59
C GLN A 399 5.87 -3.69 10.14
N ARG A 400 7.15 -3.57 9.74
CA ARG A 400 7.53 -3.29 8.35
C ARG A 400 7.08 -4.39 7.39
N SER A 401 7.23 -5.66 7.78
CA SER A 401 6.75 -6.80 6.99
C SER A 401 5.23 -6.76 6.83
N THR A 402 4.52 -6.50 7.93
CA THR A 402 3.08 -6.27 7.92
C THR A 402 2.70 -5.09 7.01
N PHE A 403 3.44 -3.98 7.05
CA PHE A 403 3.20 -2.85 6.14
C PHE A 403 3.26 -3.25 4.67
N PHE A 404 4.27 -4.00 4.21
CA PHE A 404 4.33 -4.43 2.81
C PHE A 404 3.20 -5.38 2.41
N ASN A 405 2.72 -6.23 3.33
CA ASN A 405 1.53 -7.06 3.10
C ASN A 405 0.27 -6.19 2.92
N TYR A 406 0.07 -5.22 3.81
CA TYR A 406 -1.04 -4.27 3.73
C TYR A 406 -0.91 -3.33 2.52
N PHE A 407 0.31 -3.01 2.09
CA PHE A 407 0.55 -2.21 0.90
C PHE A 407 0.02 -2.90 -0.37
N VAL A 408 0.29 -4.20 -0.55
CA VAL A 408 -0.27 -4.97 -1.68
C VAL A 408 -1.78 -5.19 -1.55
N PHE A 409 -2.29 -5.31 -0.32
CA PHE A 409 -3.74 -5.31 -0.08
C PHE A 409 -4.39 -3.97 -0.49
N CYS A 410 -3.80 -2.83 -0.14
CA CYS A 410 -4.26 -1.50 -0.51
C CYS A 410 -4.21 -1.26 -2.02
N LEU A 411 -3.13 -1.68 -2.69
CA LEU A 411 -3.05 -1.74 -4.16
C LEU A 411 -4.27 -2.48 -4.75
N SER A 412 -4.59 -3.65 -4.20
CA SER A 412 -5.71 -4.47 -4.65
C SER A 412 -7.07 -3.82 -4.40
N CYS A 413 -7.25 -3.13 -3.27
CA CYS A 413 -8.48 -2.37 -3.01
C CYS A 413 -8.71 -1.25 -4.04
N GLY A 414 -7.68 -0.45 -4.33
CA GLY A 414 -7.77 0.58 -5.37
C GLY A 414 -8.06 -0.03 -6.75
N ALA A 415 -7.39 -1.14 -7.06
CA ALA A 415 -7.60 -1.88 -8.30
C ALA A 415 -9.03 -2.40 -8.46
N LEU A 416 -9.63 -2.93 -7.38
CA LEU A 416 -11.00 -3.45 -7.40
C LEU A 416 -12.00 -2.37 -7.76
N ILE A 417 -11.87 -1.19 -7.16
CA ILE A 417 -12.76 -0.04 -7.42
C ILE A 417 -12.58 0.42 -8.87
N ALA A 418 -11.35 0.50 -9.36
CA ALA A 418 -11.04 0.88 -10.73
C ALA A 418 -11.70 -0.04 -11.76
N VAL A 419 -11.41 -1.36 -11.71
CA VAL A 419 -11.84 -2.32 -12.76
C VAL A 419 -13.33 -2.68 -12.71
N THR A 420 -14.04 -2.26 -11.66
CA THR A 420 -15.48 -2.49 -11.50
C THR A 420 -16.28 -1.20 -11.66
N LEU A 421 -16.19 -0.28 -10.71
CA LEU A 421 -16.99 0.94 -10.68
C LEU A 421 -16.58 1.92 -11.77
N VAL A 422 -15.27 2.20 -11.91
CA VAL A 422 -14.81 3.23 -12.85
C VAL A 422 -14.93 2.77 -14.29
N VAL A 423 -14.53 1.52 -14.59
CA VAL A 423 -14.76 0.92 -15.92
C VAL A 423 -16.25 0.91 -16.28
N TRP A 424 -17.14 0.59 -15.35
CA TRP A 424 -18.58 0.67 -15.61
C TRP A 424 -19.03 2.11 -15.94
N ILE A 425 -18.50 3.11 -15.24
CA ILE A 425 -18.77 4.54 -15.51
C ILE A 425 -18.26 4.91 -16.91
N GLU A 426 -17.05 4.50 -17.27
CA GLU A 426 -16.46 4.78 -18.59
C GLU A 426 -17.31 4.21 -19.72
N ASP A 427 -17.72 2.94 -19.58
CA ASP A 427 -18.47 2.22 -20.62
C ASP A 427 -19.94 2.70 -20.73
N ASN A 428 -20.57 3.13 -19.63
CA ASN A 428 -22.02 3.42 -19.61
C ASN A 428 -22.39 4.91 -19.46
N LYS A 429 -21.53 5.72 -18.82
CA LYS A 429 -21.78 7.15 -18.60
C LYS A 429 -20.86 8.05 -19.43
N GLY A 430 -19.75 7.51 -19.92
CA GLY A 430 -18.80 8.22 -20.77
C GLY A 430 -17.48 8.53 -20.09
N TRP A 431 -16.45 8.71 -20.92
CA TRP A 431 -15.06 8.88 -20.52
C TRP A 431 -14.77 10.14 -19.73
N GLU A 432 -15.52 11.23 -19.92
CA GLU A 432 -15.34 12.43 -19.11
C GLU A 432 -15.59 12.19 -17.62
N TRP A 433 -16.50 11.26 -17.28
CA TRP A 433 -16.79 10.90 -15.90
C TRP A 433 -15.73 9.94 -15.35
N GLY A 434 -15.24 8.98 -16.16
CA GLY A 434 -14.14 8.09 -15.78
C GLY A 434 -12.86 8.87 -15.42
N PHE A 435 -12.36 9.69 -16.35
CA PHE A 435 -11.20 10.55 -16.08
C PHE A 435 -11.45 11.55 -14.95
N GLY A 436 -12.69 12.05 -14.81
CA GLY A 436 -13.10 12.91 -13.71
C GLY A 436 -12.95 12.24 -12.34
N VAL A 437 -13.39 10.98 -12.21
CA VAL A 437 -13.24 10.19 -10.97
C VAL A 437 -11.76 9.97 -10.64
N SER A 438 -10.95 9.59 -11.62
CA SER A 438 -9.49 9.45 -11.45
C SER A 438 -8.83 10.76 -11.00
N THR A 439 -9.24 11.89 -11.60
CA THR A 439 -8.72 13.23 -11.24
C THR A 439 -9.07 13.61 -9.80
N ILE A 440 -10.30 13.35 -9.36
CA ILE A 440 -10.73 13.61 -7.98
C ILE A 440 -9.97 12.69 -7.01
N SER A 441 -9.76 11.42 -7.37
CA SER A 441 -9.07 10.45 -6.53
C SER A 441 -7.63 10.89 -6.22
N ILE A 442 -6.84 11.24 -7.25
CA ILE A 442 -5.47 11.72 -7.03
C ILE A 442 -5.45 13.07 -6.31
N PHE A 443 -6.42 13.96 -6.57
CA PHE A 443 -6.54 15.23 -5.85
C PHE A 443 -6.79 15.02 -4.35
N LEU A 444 -7.59 14.02 -3.97
CA LEU A 444 -7.85 13.65 -2.57
C LEU A 444 -6.66 12.94 -1.91
N SER A 445 -5.80 12.27 -2.68
CA SER A 445 -4.59 11.63 -2.14
C SER A 445 -3.61 12.64 -1.52
N ILE A 446 -3.54 13.85 -2.08
CA ILE A 446 -2.63 14.92 -1.64
C ILE A 446 -2.96 15.39 -0.21
N PRO A 447 -4.18 15.86 0.12
CA PRO A 447 -4.51 16.28 1.48
C PRO A 447 -4.45 15.13 2.49
N VAL A 448 -4.80 13.89 2.10
CA VAL A 448 -4.65 12.72 2.97
C VAL A 448 -3.19 12.49 3.33
N PHE A 449 -2.30 12.51 2.34
CA PHE A 449 -0.87 12.36 2.59
C PHE A 449 -0.32 13.53 3.43
N LEU A 450 -0.74 14.76 3.15
CA LEU A 450 -0.34 15.95 3.91
C LEU A 450 -0.84 15.92 5.37
N ALA A 451 -2.00 15.32 5.65
CA ALA A 451 -2.50 15.17 7.02
C ALA A 451 -1.54 14.35 7.90
N GLY A 452 -0.82 13.38 7.32
CA GLY A 452 0.21 12.60 7.99
C GLY A 452 1.53 13.32 8.25
N SER A 453 1.75 14.52 7.70
CA SER A 453 3.05 15.21 7.69
C SER A 453 3.70 15.34 9.07
N ALA A 454 2.90 15.64 10.10
CA ALA A 454 3.40 15.81 11.47
C ALA A 454 3.89 14.52 12.13
N THR A 455 3.53 13.36 11.56
CA THR A 455 3.90 12.02 12.06
C THR A 455 5.02 11.37 11.24
N TYR A 456 5.30 11.85 10.03
CA TYR A 456 6.29 11.22 9.17
C TYR A 456 7.73 11.41 9.65
N ARG A 457 8.51 10.35 9.46
CA ARG A 457 9.96 10.33 9.52
C ARG A 457 10.52 10.32 8.10
N ASN A 458 11.22 11.37 7.70
CA ASN A 458 11.78 11.51 6.35
C ASN A 458 13.28 11.29 6.35
N LYS A 459 13.77 10.36 5.55
CA LYS A 459 15.21 10.16 5.36
C LYS A 459 15.84 11.32 4.58
N ILE A 460 17.03 11.74 5.02
CA ILE A 460 17.83 12.73 4.30
C ILE A 460 18.55 12.07 3.11
N PRO A 461 18.46 12.61 1.88
CA PRO A 461 19.19 12.11 0.72
C PRO A 461 20.71 12.07 0.98
N SER A 462 21.35 10.95 0.64
CA SER A 462 22.77 10.68 0.95
C SER A 462 23.71 10.85 -0.26
N GLY A 463 23.26 11.59 -1.28
CA GLY A 463 23.95 11.74 -2.56
C GLY A 463 23.59 10.65 -3.57
N SER A 464 24.15 10.74 -4.78
CA SER A 464 23.74 9.87 -5.90
C SER A 464 24.21 8.40 -5.75
N PRO A 465 23.28 7.43 -5.74
CA PRO A 465 23.62 6.01 -5.74
C PRO A 465 24.37 5.57 -7.00
N LEU A 466 23.93 6.08 -8.17
CA LEU A 466 24.47 5.69 -9.48
C LEU A 466 25.92 6.15 -9.65
N THR A 467 26.27 7.34 -9.16
CA THR A 467 27.66 7.80 -9.20
C THR A 467 28.55 6.94 -8.32
N THR A 468 28.05 6.48 -7.17
CA THR A 468 28.78 5.56 -6.28
C THR A 468 29.02 4.21 -6.95
N ILE A 469 27.98 3.62 -7.57
CA ILE A 469 28.10 2.36 -8.33
C ILE A 469 29.10 2.51 -9.47
N LEU A 470 28.96 3.55 -10.29
CA LEU A 470 29.85 3.78 -11.43
C LEU A 470 31.30 4.01 -10.99
N LYS A 471 31.50 4.83 -9.94
CA LYS A 471 32.82 5.13 -9.38
C LYS A 471 33.53 3.85 -8.92
N VAL A 472 32.86 2.98 -8.18
CA VAL A 472 33.44 1.71 -7.71
C VAL A 472 33.75 0.77 -8.88
N LEU A 473 32.86 0.65 -9.86
CA LEU A 473 33.08 -0.19 -11.05
C LEU A 473 34.25 0.30 -11.91
N VAL A 474 34.34 1.62 -12.14
CA VAL A 474 35.43 2.24 -12.90
C VAL A 474 36.75 2.13 -12.14
N ALA A 475 36.78 2.41 -10.83
CA ALA A 475 37.97 2.25 -10.01
C ALA A 475 38.47 0.80 -10.00
N ALA A 476 37.56 -0.18 -9.83
CA ALA A 476 37.92 -1.59 -9.86
C ALA A 476 38.47 -2.05 -11.22
N THR A 477 37.86 -1.60 -12.33
CA THR A 477 38.31 -1.98 -13.69
C THR A 477 39.64 -1.32 -14.06
N LEU A 478 39.81 -0.01 -13.81
CA LEU A 478 41.06 0.69 -14.06
C LEU A 478 42.23 0.11 -13.27
N ASN A 479 42.05 -0.12 -11.96
CA ASN A 479 43.09 -0.72 -11.12
C ASN A 479 43.39 -2.17 -11.52
N ARG A 480 42.39 -2.91 -12.03
CA ARG A 480 42.61 -4.24 -12.61
C ARG A 480 43.41 -4.17 -13.90
N CYS A 481 43.17 -3.19 -14.77
CA CYS A 481 43.91 -3.00 -16.02
C CYS A 481 45.36 -2.58 -15.75
N VAL A 482 45.60 -1.64 -14.82
CA VAL A 482 46.95 -1.21 -14.42
C VAL A 482 47.73 -2.37 -13.80
N SER A 483 47.12 -3.14 -12.89
CA SER A 483 47.72 -4.33 -12.28
C SER A 483 47.98 -5.48 -13.27
N ARG A 484 47.31 -5.48 -14.43
CA ARG A 484 47.47 -6.50 -15.49
C ARG A 484 48.51 -6.10 -16.55
N SER A 485 49.12 -4.92 -16.46
CA SER A 485 50.23 -4.51 -17.32
C SER A 485 51.59 -4.75 -16.63
N PRO A 486 52.29 -5.86 -16.95
CA PRO A 486 53.74 -5.88 -16.85
C PRO A 486 54.35 -6.24 -18.22
N ARG A 487 54.79 -5.24 -18.97
CA ARG A 487 55.89 -5.29 -19.95
C ARG A 487 56.20 -3.87 -20.42
N ASN A 488 57.17 -3.25 -19.78
CA ASN A 488 58.35 -2.73 -20.47
C ASN A 488 59.48 -2.67 -19.45
N ALA A 489 60.51 -3.46 -19.75
CA ALA A 489 61.73 -3.56 -18.99
C ALA A 489 62.49 -2.24 -19.00
N VAL A 490 62.99 -1.82 -17.83
CA VAL A 490 64.38 -1.36 -17.73
C VAL A 490 64.97 -1.93 -16.44
N VAL A 491 66.00 -2.74 -16.65
CA VAL A 491 66.90 -3.32 -15.66
C VAL A 491 67.85 -2.25 -15.12
N SER A 492 68.04 -2.21 -13.80
CA SER A 492 69.32 -1.94 -13.09
C SER A 492 69.02 -2.10 -11.60
N MET A 493 69.29 -3.23 -10.94
CA MET A 493 70.58 -3.87 -10.61
C MET A 493 71.38 -3.09 -9.56
N ALA A 494 71.47 -3.68 -8.35
CA ALA A 494 72.43 -3.52 -7.23
C ALA A 494 71.67 -3.47 -5.87
N THR A 495 71.95 -4.21 -4.79
CA THR A 495 72.82 -5.35 -4.48
C THR A 495 72.30 -5.98 -3.16
N CYS A 496 72.57 -7.27 -3.01
CA CYS A 496 72.32 -8.30 -1.98
C CYS A 496 72.08 -8.01 -0.47
N PRO A 497 71.52 -9.01 0.26
CA PRO A 497 71.17 -9.01 1.69
C PRO A 497 72.21 -9.71 2.61
N SER A 498 72.23 -9.36 3.90
CA SER A 498 72.95 -10.09 4.97
C SER A 498 72.46 -9.57 6.34
N SER A 499 71.72 -10.30 7.19
CA SER A 499 72.07 -11.40 8.12
C SER A 499 71.78 -10.98 9.58
N PRO A 500 71.73 -11.88 10.60
CA PRO A 500 70.68 -11.87 11.64
C PRO A 500 71.17 -11.72 13.10
N ASN A 501 70.19 -11.62 14.02
CA ASN A 501 70.22 -11.85 15.48
C ASN A 501 71.01 -10.88 16.40
N LEU A 502 70.33 -10.29 17.41
CA LEU A 502 70.59 -10.59 18.85
C LEU A 502 69.56 -9.93 19.78
N THR A 503 69.32 -10.61 20.90
CA THR A 503 68.32 -10.43 21.97
C THR A 503 68.72 -9.41 23.06
N SER A 504 67.75 -8.72 23.67
CA SER A 504 67.82 -8.32 25.09
C SER A 504 66.42 -8.12 25.69
N LYS A 505 66.26 -8.60 26.93
CA LYS A 505 65.02 -8.77 27.71
C LYS A 505 64.53 -7.49 28.44
N GLU A 506 63.22 -7.52 28.72
CA GLU A 506 62.44 -7.06 29.91
C GLU A 506 62.56 -5.63 30.48
N ALA A 507 61.44 -4.90 30.45
CA ALA A 507 60.81 -4.24 31.61
C ALA A 507 59.31 -3.94 31.33
N GLU A 508 58.44 -4.36 32.26
CA GLU A 508 57.02 -3.98 32.41
C GLU A 508 56.89 -2.44 32.57
N GLU A 509 55.79 -1.73 32.27
CA GLU A 509 54.43 -1.90 32.79
C GLU A 509 53.43 -0.92 32.10
N GLN A 510 52.16 -1.36 31.98
CA GLN A 510 50.90 -0.58 31.89
C GLN A 510 50.64 0.39 30.72
N SER A 511 49.74 -0.03 29.81
CA SER A 511 48.39 0.57 29.71
C SER A 511 47.52 -0.16 28.68
N THR A 512 46.45 -0.77 29.20
CA THR A 512 45.19 -1.12 28.53
C THR A 512 44.82 -0.28 27.31
N LYS A 513 44.58 -0.94 26.16
CA LYS A 513 43.56 -0.54 25.17
C LYS A 513 43.20 -1.68 24.22
N THR A 514 42.00 -2.20 24.46
CA THR A 514 40.98 -2.65 23.51
C THR A 514 41.42 -3.37 22.23
N ARG A 515 41.16 -4.68 22.23
CA ARG A 515 41.08 -5.55 21.05
C ARG A 515 39.80 -5.23 20.26
N GLU A 516 39.83 -4.15 19.49
CA GLU A 516 38.82 -3.75 18.49
C GLU A 516 39.52 -3.36 17.18
N GLU A 517 39.97 -4.33 16.40
CA GLU A 517 40.38 -4.10 15.00
C GLU A 517 39.93 -5.29 14.14
N SER A 518 38.68 -5.23 13.65
CA SER A 518 38.18 -6.13 12.60
C SER A 518 37.19 -5.44 11.66
N THR A 519 37.32 -4.13 11.44
CA THR A 519 36.36 -3.33 10.64
C THR A 519 36.88 -2.88 9.26
N ASN A 520 38.15 -3.15 8.91
CA ASN A 520 38.77 -2.51 7.73
C ASN A 520 39.08 -3.43 6.54
N ALA A 521 38.72 -4.72 6.58
CA ALA A 521 38.97 -5.65 5.47
C ALA A 521 37.71 -5.86 4.60
N PRO A 522 37.77 -5.64 3.26
CA PRO A 522 36.65 -5.91 2.36
C PRO A 522 36.28 -7.40 2.31
N THR A 523 34.99 -7.72 2.18
CA THR A 523 34.49 -9.10 2.11
C THR A 523 35.08 -9.86 0.91
N GLU A 524 35.35 -11.16 1.08
CA GLU A 524 35.89 -12.07 0.05
C GLU A 524 34.94 -12.36 -1.12
N SER A 525 33.67 -11.98 -1.03
CA SER A 525 32.72 -12.10 -2.16
C SER A 525 32.96 -11.01 -3.20
N LEU A 526 32.93 -11.37 -4.49
CA LEU A 526 33.21 -10.46 -5.61
C LEU A 526 34.57 -9.76 -5.47
N LYS A 527 35.64 -10.54 -5.20
CA LYS A 527 37.02 -10.05 -4.94
C LYS A 527 37.54 -9.03 -5.95
N PHE A 528 37.07 -9.06 -7.19
CA PHE A 528 37.49 -8.10 -8.22
C PHE A 528 37.16 -6.65 -7.82
N LEU A 529 36.09 -6.42 -7.06
CA LEU A 529 35.70 -5.09 -6.59
C LEU A 529 36.56 -4.58 -5.43
N ASN A 530 37.21 -5.48 -4.69
CA ASN A 530 38.13 -5.09 -3.61
C ASN A 530 39.30 -4.27 -4.16
N LYS A 531 39.63 -4.44 -5.45
CA LYS A 531 40.64 -3.64 -6.16
C LYS A 531 40.24 -2.18 -6.36
N ALA A 532 39.00 -1.78 -6.04
CA ALA A 532 38.63 -0.36 -5.98
C ALA A 532 39.22 0.35 -4.75
N VAL A 533 39.49 -0.39 -3.66
CA VAL A 533 40.14 0.15 -2.46
C VAL A 533 41.64 -0.05 -2.60
N VAL A 534 42.37 1.00 -3.00
CA VAL A 534 43.84 0.96 -3.15
C VAL A 534 44.44 2.18 -2.47
N ASN A 535 45.53 1.99 -1.73
CA ASN A 535 46.24 3.05 -1.00
C ASN A 535 46.78 4.20 -1.89
N LYS A 536 46.85 3.99 -3.21
CA LYS A 536 47.16 5.03 -4.22
C LYS A 536 46.23 4.89 -5.42
N PRO A 537 45.11 5.64 -5.49
CA PRO A 537 44.20 5.61 -6.64
C PRO A 537 44.83 6.32 -7.85
N ALA A 538 44.49 5.88 -9.07
CA ALA A 538 44.97 6.50 -10.32
C ALA A 538 44.54 7.98 -10.46
N HIS A 539 43.38 8.35 -9.91
CA HIS A 539 42.92 9.74 -9.77
C HIS A 539 42.22 9.92 -8.42
N LYS A 540 42.41 11.08 -7.76
CA LYS A 540 41.75 11.42 -6.48
C LYS A 540 40.21 11.33 -6.53
N ALA A 541 39.61 11.61 -7.69
CA ALA A 541 38.16 11.50 -7.88
C ALA A 541 37.62 10.05 -7.79
N LEU A 542 38.48 9.04 -7.95
CA LEU A 542 38.16 7.61 -7.93
C LEU A 542 38.45 6.93 -6.59
N GLU A 543 38.77 7.68 -5.54
CA GLU A 543 39.04 7.12 -4.21
C GLU A 543 37.75 6.54 -3.59
N CYS A 544 37.69 5.22 -3.40
CA CYS A 544 36.53 4.52 -2.89
C CYS A 544 36.74 4.09 -1.43
N THR A 545 35.72 4.26 -0.59
CA THR A 545 35.73 3.72 0.77
C THR A 545 35.34 2.23 0.77
N VAL A 546 35.72 1.49 1.81
CA VAL A 546 35.33 0.08 1.99
C VAL A 546 33.80 -0.05 2.01
N GLN A 547 33.10 0.87 2.67
CA GLN A 547 31.63 0.90 2.72
C GLN A 547 31.01 1.02 1.32
N GLN A 548 31.52 1.92 0.47
CA GLN A 548 31.02 2.07 -0.91
C GLN A 548 31.20 0.80 -1.73
N VAL A 549 32.31 0.08 -1.53
CA VAL A 549 32.56 -1.18 -2.23
C VAL A 549 31.62 -2.29 -1.74
N GLU A 550 31.39 -2.41 -0.44
CA GLU A 550 30.42 -3.38 0.11
C GLU A 550 28.99 -3.07 -0.34
N ASP A 551 28.58 -1.80 -0.34
CA ASP A 551 27.27 -1.37 -0.82
C ASP A 551 27.03 -1.81 -2.29
N VAL A 552 28.03 -1.62 -3.16
CA VAL A 552 27.95 -2.04 -4.57
C VAL A 552 27.94 -3.57 -4.72
N LYS A 553 28.69 -4.30 -3.88
CA LYS A 553 28.62 -5.77 -3.88
C LYS A 553 27.23 -6.28 -3.55
N VAL A 554 26.53 -5.65 -2.60
CA VAL A 554 25.17 -6.02 -2.22
C VAL A 554 24.22 -5.83 -3.41
N VAL A 555 24.28 -4.67 -4.08
CA VAL A 555 23.48 -4.40 -5.28
C VAL A 555 23.69 -5.47 -6.35
N LEU A 556 24.95 -5.80 -6.66
CA LEU A 556 25.26 -6.81 -7.68
C LEU A 556 24.80 -8.23 -7.32
N LYS A 557 24.72 -8.57 -6.03
CA LYS A 557 24.16 -9.85 -5.57
C LYS A 557 22.64 -9.92 -5.69
N VAL A 558 21.97 -8.77 -5.65
CA VAL A 558 20.51 -8.64 -5.71
C VAL A 558 19.99 -8.67 -7.16
N LEU A 559 20.79 -8.17 -8.13
CA LEU A 559 20.39 -8.11 -9.55
C LEU A 559 19.99 -9.46 -10.18
N PRO A 560 20.68 -10.60 -9.94
CA PRO A 560 20.25 -11.88 -10.49
C PRO A 560 18.85 -12.30 -10.00
N ILE A 561 18.50 -12.01 -8.75
CA ILE A 561 17.17 -12.28 -8.19
C ILE A 561 16.11 -11.43 -8.90
N PHE A 562 16.40 -10.15 -9.12
CA PHE A 562 15.57 -9.24 -9.91
C PHE A 562 15.33 -9.76 -11.34
N VAL A 563 16.37 -10.24 -12.02
CA VAL A 563 16.23 -10.79 -13.39
C VAL A 563 15.31 -12.01 -13.42
N CYS A 564 15.38 -12.86 -12.40
CA CYS A 564 14.52 -14.05 -12.31
C CYS A 564 13.02 -13.70 -12.15
N THR A 565 12.66 -12.51 -11.66
CA THR A 565 11.23 -12.16 -11.49
C THR A 565 10.59 -11.61 -12.76
N ILE A 566 11.38 -11.22 -13.76
CA ILE A 566 10.92 -10.75 -15.06
C ILE A 566 10.05 -11.80 -15.77
N MET A 567 10.42 -13.09 -15.68
CA MET A 567 9.66 -14.18 -16.29
C MET A 567 8.26 -14.34 -15.69
N LEU A 568 8.12 -14.15 -14.37
CA LEU A 568 6.81 -14.18 -13.73
C LEU A 568 5.95 -13.01 -14.19
N ASN A 569 6.53 -11.81 -14.28
CA ASN A 569 5.83 -10.62 -14.78
C ASN A 569 5.45 -10.76 -16.27
N CYS A 570 6.24 -11.50 -17.06
CA CYS A 570 5.87 -11.93 -18.41
C CYS A 570 4.63 -12.84 -18.42
N CYS A 571 4.51 -13.75 -17.46
CA CYS A 571 3.29 -14.55 -17.30
C CYS A 571 2.10 -13.67 -16.88
N LEU A 572 2.32 -12.70 -15.98
CA LEU A 572 1.29 -11.77 -15.51
C LEU A 572 0.68 -10.95 -16.65
N ALA A 573 1.50 -10.54 -17.63
CA ALA A 573 1.04 -9.86 -18.85
C ALA A 573 -0.03 -10.65 -19.63
N GLN A 574 -0.04 -11.98 -19.52
CA GLN A 574 -1.02 -12.83 -20.20
C GLN A 574 -2.43 -12.68 -19.63
N LEU A 575 -2.58 -12.25 -18.37
CA LEU A 575 -3.90 -11.99 -17.76
C LEU A 575 -4.59 -10.80 -18.42
N SER A 576 -3.84 -9.78 -18.82
CA SER A 576 -4.38 -8.56 -19.41
C SER A 576 -4.53 -8.65 -20.93
N THR A 577 -4.03 -9.72 -21.56
CA THR A 577 -3.97 -9.87 -23.03
C THR A 577 -4.71 -11.12 -23.49
N PHE A 578 -4.01 -12.24 -23.70
CA PHE A 578 -4.61 -13.46 -24.26
C PHE A 578 -5.72 -14.03 -23.37
N SER A 579 -5.62 -13.90 -22.05
CA SER A 579 -6.70 -14.39 -21.16
C SER A 579 -8.01 -13.62 -21.33
N VAL A 580 -7.93 -12.31 -21.60
CA VAL A 580 -9.10 -11.49 -21.93
C VAL A 580 -9.68 -11.91 -23.28
N GLN A 581 -8.83 -12.17 -24.27
CA GLN A 581 -9.28 -12.68 -25.58
C GLN A 581 -9.92 -14.07 -25.48
N GLN A 582 -9.36 -14.97 -24.67
CA GLN A 582 -9.96 -16.28 -24.40
C GLN A 582 -11.37 -16.11 -23.85
N ALA A 583 -11.55 -15.28 -22.83
CA ALA A 583 -12.86 -15.05 -22.24
C ALA A 583 -13.85 -14.38 -23.20
N ALA A 584 -13.39 -13.49 -24.07
CA ALA A 584 -14.23 -12.87 -25.09
C ALA A 584 -14.81 -13.90 -26.08
N SER A 585 -14.12 -15.04 -26.29
CA SER A 585 -14.60 -16.16 -27.11
C SER A 585 -15.51 -17.15 -26.37
N MET A 586 -15.72 -16.96 -25.07
CA MET A 586 -16.47 -17.86 -24.18
C MET A 586 -17.82 -17.26 -23.80
N ASP A 587 -18.71 -18.06 -23.22
CA ASP A 587 -19.98 -17.54 -22.70
C ASP A 587 -19.73 -16.71 -21.42
N THR A 588 -19.94 -15.40 -21.53
CA THR A 588 -19.80 -14.42 -20.43
C THR A 588 -21.11 -14.08 -19.73
N LYS A 589 -22.20 -14.82 -20.02
CA LYS A 589 -23.47 -14.64 -19.32
C LYS A 589 -23.40 -15.25 -17.92
N LEU A 590 -23.72 -14.44 -16.92
CA LEU A 590 -23.94 -14.86 -15.54
C LEU A 590 -25.41 -14.57 -15.19
N GLY A 591 -26.28 -15.56 -15.41
CA GLY A 591 -27.73 -15.36 -15.32
C GLY A 591 -28.21 -14.40 -16.41
N SER A 592 -28.82 -13.28 -16.01
CA SER A 592 -29.29 -12.22 -16.92
C SER A 592 -28.22 -11.20 -17.30
N MET A 593 -27.08 -11.17 -16.60
CA MET A 593 -26.04 -10.16 -16.81
C MET A 593 -24.92 -10.66 -17.72
N LYS A 594 -24.43 -9.80 -18.62
CA LYS A 594 -23.26 -10.07 -19.45
C LYS A 594 -22.04 -9.39 -18.82
N VAL A 595 -21.06 -10.17 -18.39
CA VAL A 595 -19.83 -9.63 -17.80
C VAL A 595 -18.88 -9.23 -18.95
N PRO A 596 -18.36 -7.99 -18.97
CA PRO A 596 -17.37 -7.58 -19.96
C PRO A 596 -16.04 -8.30 -19.69
N PRO A 597 -15.37 -8.85 -20.73
CA PRO A 597 -14.05 -9.49 -20.57
C PRO A 597 -12.98 -8.59 -19.95
N ALA A 598 -13.09 -7.27 -20.11
CA ALA A 598 -12.15 -6.30 -19.52
C ALA A 598 -12.19 -6.28 -17.98
N SER A 599 -13.28 -6.71 -17.35
CA SER A 599 -13.41 -6.76 -15.88
C SER A 599 -12.89 -8.05 -15.25
N LEU A 600 -12.34 -9.00 -16.04
CA LEU A 600 -11.78 -10.26 -15.51
C LEU A 600 -10.63 -10.10 -14.50
N PRO A 601 -9.81 -9.02 -14.53
CA PRO A 601 -8.88 -8.72 -13.45
C PRO A 601 -9.54 -8.56 -12.06
N VAL A 602 -10.87 -8.56 -11.96
CA VAL A 602 -11.58 -8.68 -10.68
C VAL A 602 -11.23 -9.97 -9.93
N PHE A 603 -11.03 -11.10 -10.62
CA PHE A 603 -10.69 -12.38 -9.99
C PHE A 603 -9.38 -12.33 -9.19
N PRO A 604 -8.22 -12.00 -9.80
CA PRO A 604 -6.94 -12.00 -9.10
C PRO A 604 -6.94 -10.96 -7.98
N VAL A 605 -7.54 -9.79 -8.20
CA VAL A 605 -7.67 -8.74 -7.18
C VAL A 605 -8.47 -9.23 -5.98
N THR A 606 -9.62 -9.90 -6.20
CA THR A 606 -10.43 -10.47 -5.13
C THR A 606 -9.66 -11.54 -4.36
N PHE A 607 -8.92 -12.40 -5.06
CA PHE A 607 -8.09 -13.42 -4.41
C PHE A 607 -6.98 -12.79 -3.57
N ILE A 608 -6.33 -11.72 -4.03
CA ILE A 608 -5.30 -11.01 -3.27
C ILE A 608 -5.90 -10.36 -2.02
N ILE A 609 -7.08 -9.74 -2.12
CA ILE A 609 -7.81 -9.13 -0.99
C ILE A 609 -8.09 -10.17 0.11
N ILE A 610 -8.41 -11.41 -0.28
CA ILE A 610 -8.65 -12.51 0.68
C ILE A 610 -7.32 -13.07 1.20
N LEU A 611 -6.35 -13.29 0.31
CA LEU A 611 -5.11 -13.99 0.62
C LEU A 611 -4.13 -13.15 1.44
N ALA A 612 -4.10 -11.83 1.27
CA ALA A 612 -3.17 -10.97 2.01
C ALA A 612 -3.44 -10.95 3.53
N PRO A 613 -4.68 -10.74 4.02
CA PRO A 613 -4.99 -10.87 5.45
C PRO A 613 -4.79 -12.30 5.98
N VAL A 614 -5.15 -13.32 5.19
CA VAL A 614 -4.90 -14.73 5.55
C VAL A 614 -3.41 -14.99 5.71
N TYR A 615 -2.59 -14.42 4.82
CA TYR A 615 -1.15 -14.55 4.90
C TYR A 615 -0.59 -13.90 6.17
N ASP A 616 -0.97 -12.66 6.45
CA ASP A 616 -0.43 -11.90 7.58
C ASP A 616 -0.90 -12.43 8.95
N HIS A 617 -2.18 -12.80 9.07
CA HIS A 617 -2.79 -13.20 10.35
C HIS A 617 -2.80 -14.71 10.61
N LEU A 618 -2.77 -15.55 9.57
CA LEU A 618 -2.81 -17.01 9.73
C LEU A 618 -1.48 -17.67 9.34
N ILE A 619 -0.99 -17.40 8.12
CA ILE A 619 0.19 -18.11 7.58
C ILE A 619 1.46 -17.68 8.30
N ILE A 620 1.71 -16.37 8.48
CA ILE A 620 2.92 -15.87 9.12
C ILE A 620 3.03 -16.33 10.59
N PRO A 621 2.01 -16.18 11.46
CA PRO A 621 2.13 -16.58 12.86
C PRO A 621 2.33 -18.09 12.99
N PHE A 622 1.65 -18.88 12.16
CA PHE A 622 1.87 -20.32 12.08
C PHE A 622 3.30 -20.66 11.63
N ALA A 623 3.78 -20.04 10.55
CA ALA A 623 5.12 -20.26 10.02
C ALA A 623 6.20 -19.87 11.04
N ARG A 624 6.06 -18.73 11.75
CA ARG A 624 6.96 -18.32 12.83
C ARG A 624 7.00 -19.36 13.96
N LYS A 625 5.84 -19.92 14.34
CA LYS A 625 5.76 -20.97 15.35
C LYS A 625 6.43 -22.27 14.89
N ALA A 626 6.30 -22.62 13.61
CA ALA A 626 6.87 -23.83 13.03
C ALA A 626 8.38 -23.72 12.80
N THR A 627 8.87 -22.63 12.19
CA THR A 627 10.28 -22.45 11.82
C THR A 627 11.13 -21.89 12.95
N LYS A 628 10.52 -21.40 14.04
CA LYS A 628 11.19 -20.72 15.16
C LYS A 628 12.08 -19.55 14.72
N SER A 629 11.76 -18.95 13.58
CA SER A 629 12.48 -17.81 12.99
C SER A 629 11.68 -16.52 13.18
N GLU A 630 12.37 -15.38 13.32
CA GLU A 630 11.76 -14.05 13.43
C GLU A 630 10.86 -13.74 12.22
N MET A 631 11.30 -14.10 11.02
CA MET A 631 10.59 -13.84 9.77
C MET A 631 9.53 -14.92 9.45
N GLY A 632 9.65 -16.12 10.02
CA GLY A 632 8.79 -17.27 9.66
C GLY A 632 9.16 -17.83 8.29
N ILE A 633 8.78 -17.13 7.22
CA ILE A 633 9.09 -17.41 5.81
C ILE A 633 10.08 -16.34 5.33
N THR A 634 11.20 -16.72 4.71
CA THR A 634 12.19 -15.74 4.23
C THR A 634 11.70 -15.03 2.96
N HIS A 635 12.18 -13.81 2.69
CA HIS A 635 11.76 -13.07 1.49
C HIS A 635 12.06 -13.83 0.18
N LEU A 636 13.18 -14.59 0.11
CA LEU A 636 13.52 -15.39 -1.06
C LEU A 636 12.62 -16.63 -1.17
N GLN A 637 12.26 -17.27 -0.06
CA GLN A 637 11.27 -18.36 -0.07
C GLN A 637 9.91 -17.86 -0.56
N ARG A 638 9.50 -16.67 -0.11
CA ARG A 638 8.26 -16.01 -0.55
C ARG A 638 8.27 -15.76 -2.06
N ILE A 639 9.34 -15.17 -2.60
CA ILE A 639 9.52 -14.96 -4.04
C ILE A 639 9.50 -16.30 -4.79
N GLY A 640 10.18 -17.32 -4.26
CA GLY A 640 10.21 -18.66 -4.83
C GLY A 640 8.83 -19.34 -4.91
N ILE A 641 8.00 -19.18 -3.88
CA ILE A 641 6.60 -19.67 -3.89
C ILE A 641 5.84 -19.02 -5.04
N GLY A 642 5.97 -17.71 -5.24
CA GLY A 642 5.32 -17.02 -6.35
C GLY A 642 5.79 -17.53 -7.72
N LEU A 643 7.10 -17.77 -7.90
CA LEU A 643 7.64 -18.38 -9.13
C LEU A 643 7.10 -19.79 -9.39
N VAL A 644 6.85 -20.59 -8.36
CA VAL A 644 6.22 -21.91 -8.51
C VAL A 644 4.74 -21.78 -8.88
N LEU A 645 4.03 -20.84 -8.25
CA LEU A 645 2.62 -20.58 -8.56
C LEU A 645 2.43 -20.09 -10.00
N SER A 646 3.37 -19.34 -10.57
CA SER A 646 3.29 -18.94 -11.98
C SER A 646 3.44 -20.13 -12.94
N ILE A 647 4.29 -21.11 -12.63
CA ILE A 647 4.40 -22.37 -13.40
C ILE A 647 3.06 -23.11 -13.39
N ILE A 648 2.46 -23.27 -12.21
CA ILE A 648 1.16 -23.93 -12.04
C ILE A 648 0.09 -23.15 -12.82
N ALA A 649 0.09 -21.82 -12.75
CA ALA A 649 -0.86 -20.99 -13.48
C ALA A 649 -0.78 -21.18 -15.00
N MET A 650 0.43 -21.21 -15.57
CA MET A 650 0.60 -21.41 -17.01
C MET A 650 0.23 -22.84 -17.44
N ALA A 651 0.51 -23.85 -16.61
CA ALA A 651 0.04 -25.21 -16.86
C ALA A 651 -1.50 -25.29 -16.86
N VAL A 652 -2.16 -24.66 -15.87
CA VAL A 652 -3.62 -24.58 -15.80
C VAL A 652 -4.18 -23.83 -17.01
N ALA A 653 -3.58 -22.71 -17.42
CA ALA A 653 -3.99 -21.96 -18.60
C ALA A 653 -3.92 -22.79 -19.88
N ALA A 654 -2.86 -23.57 -20.05
CA ALA A 654 -2.73 -24.50 -21.18
C ALA A 654 -3.83 -25.56 -21.17
N LEU A 655 -4.16 -26.14 -20.00
CA LEU A 655 -5.22 -27.14 -19.87
C LEU A 655 -6.62 -26.55 -20.13
N VAL A 656 -6.89 -25.33 -19.64
CA VAL A 656 -8.14 -24.61 -19.91
C VAL A 656 -8.28 -24.33 -21.40
N GLU A 657 -7.20 -23.93 -22.07
CA GLU A 657 -7.23 -23.69 -23.52
C GLU A 657 -7.46 -24.96 -24.33
N ILE A 658 -6.82 -26.08 -23.95
CA ILE A 658 -7.08 -27.39 -24.57
C ILE A 658 -8.56 -27.75 -24.45
N LYS A 659 -9.17 -27.50 -23.28
CA LYS A 659 -10.59 -27.76 -23.05
C LYS A 659 -11.46 -26.84 -23.90
N ARG A 660 -11.17 -25.53 -23.94
CA ARG A 660 -11.89 -24.54 -24.76
C ARG A 660 -11.87 -24.91 -26.23
N LYS A 661 -10.70 -25.24 -26.78
CA LYS A 661 -10.54 -25.66 -28.18
C LYS A 661 -11.24 -26.97 -28.50
N ARG A 662 -11.22 -27.95 -27.57
CA ARG A 662 -11.97 -29.20 -27.72
C ARG A 662 -13.46 -28.94 -27.89
N VAL A 663 -14.04 -28.03 -27.11
CA VAL A 663 -15.45 -27.62 -27.25
C VAL A 663 -15.70 -26.95 -28.61
N ALA A 664 -14.81 -26.06 -29.05
CA ALA A 664 -14.94 -25.41 -30.36
C ALA A 664 -14.95 -26.42 -31.53
N THR A 665 -14.11 -27.46 -31.47
CA THR A 665 -14.08 -28.52 -32.49
C THR A 665 -15.33 -29.41 -32.43
N HIS A 666 -15.74 -29.86 -31.24
CA HIS A 666 -16.90 -30.75 -31.11
C HIS A 666 -18.22 -30.07 -31.47
N SER A 667 -18.36 -28.78 -31.19
CA SER A 667 -19.55 -28.00 -31.54
C SER A 667 -19.53 -27.49 -32.99
N GLY A 668 -18.46 -27.73 -33.75
CA GLY A 668 -18.32 -27.23 -35.12
C GLY A 668 -18.23 -25.70 -35.23
N LEU A 669 -17.86 -25.00 -34.14
CA LEU A 669 -17.85 -23.54 -34.03
C LEU A 669 -16.46 -22.92 -34.25
N LEU A 670 -15.57 -23.60 -34.97
CA LEU A 670 -14.20 -23.13 -35.18
C LEU A 670 -14.15 -21.78 -35.93
N ASP A 671 -14.99 -21.61 -36.94
CA ASP A 671 -15.07 -20.40 -37.77
C ASP A 671 -16.21 -19.45 -37.38
N SER A 672 -16.96 -19.78 -36.32
CA SER A 672 -18.06 -18.94 -35.85
C SER A 672 -17.56 -17.81 -34.94
N GLU A 673 -18.17 -16.63 -35.06
CA GLU A 673 -17.98 -15.50 -34.14
C GLU A 673 -18.89 -15.60 -32.90
N HIS A 674 -19.76 -16.62 -32.82
CA HIS A 674 -20.62 -16.81 -31.65
C HIS A 674 -19.81 -17.29 -30.44
N PRO A 675 -20.16 -16.84 -29.22
CA PRO A 675 -19.54 -17.32 -27.99
C PRO A 675 -19.61 -18.84 -27.89
N LEU A 676 -18.50 -19.47 -27.55
CA LEU A 676 -18.44 -20.91 -27.33
C LEU A 676 -19.29 -21.30 -26.12
N PRO A 677 -19.95 -22.48 -26.13
CA PRO A 677 -20.78 -22.97 -25.02
C PRO A 677 -19.91 -23.50 -23.86
N ILE A 678 -19.02 -22.66 -23.35
CA ILE A 678 -18.15 -22.91 -22.21
C ILE A 678 -18.12 -21.64 -21.36
N THR A 679 -18.35 -21.79 -20.06
CA THR A 679 -18.36 -20.65 -19.14
C THR A 679 -16.97 -20.04 -18.99
N PHE A 680 -16.89 -18.70 -19.02
CA PHE A 680 -15.66 -17.96 -18.75
C PHE A 680 -15.06 -18.25 -17.35
N LEU A 681 -15.83 -18.80 -16.40
CA LEU A 681 -15.35 -19.11 -15.04
C LEU A 681 -14.18 -20.10 -15.00
N TRP A 682 -13.96 -20.91 -16.04
CA TRP A 682 -12.77 -21.77 -16.14
C TRP A 682 -11.47 -20.97 -16.13
N ILE A 683 -11.50 -19.74 -16.65
CA ILE A 683 -10.36 -18.84 -16.66
C ILE A 683 -10.02 -18.39 -15.22
N ALA A 684 -10.97 -18.35 -14.30
CA ALA A 684 -10.71 -17.93 -12.91
C ALA A 684 -9.62 -18.77 -12.22
N PHE A 685 -9.44 -20.04 -12.59
CA PHE A 685 -8.37 -20.88 -12.04
C PHE A 685 -6.97 -20.39 -12.39
N GLN A 686 -6.72 -19.96 -13.63
CA GLN A 686 -5.39 -19.44 -14.01
C GLN A 686 -5.12 -18.07 -13.35
N TYR A 687 -6.17 -17.26 -13.18
CA TYR A 687 -6.10 -15.98 -12.46
C TYR A 687 -5.88 -16.17 -10.95
N LEU A 688 -6.46 -17.21 -10.33
CA LEU A 688 -6.22 -17.53 -8.92
C LEU A 688 -4.74 -17.76 -8.65
N PHE A 689 -4.13 -18.67 -9.40
CA PHE A 689 -2.72 -19.01 -9.19
C PHE A 689 -1.80 -17.85 -9.53
N LEU A 690 -2.06 -17.14 -10.63
CA LEU A 690 -1.18 -16.06 -11.06
C LEU A 690 -1.35 -14.77 -10.23
N GLY A 691 -2.57 -14.46 -9.77
CA GLY A 691 -2.80 -13.37 -8.81
C GLY A 691 -2.19 -13.69 -7.44
N SER A 692 -2.26 -14.95 -7.00
CA SER A 692 -1.55 -15.38 -5.78
C SER A 692 -0.04 -15.28 -5.95
N ALA A 693 0.48 -15.68 -7.11
CA ALA A 693 1.89 -15.56 -7.44
C ALA A 693 2.38 -14.11 -7.31
N ASP A 694 1.62 -13.17 -7.87
CA ASP A 694 1.91 -11.74 -7.81
C ASP A 694 1.95 -11.20 -6.37
N LEU A 695 0.97 -11.54 -5.52
CA LEU A 695 0.99 -11.16 -4.11
C LEU A 695 2.27 -11.63 -3.39
N PHE A 696 2.67 -12.89 -3.60
CA PHE A 696 3.86 -13.41 -2.96
C PHE A 696 5.13 -12.76 -3.50
N THR A 697 5.24 -12.56 -4.81
CA THR A 697 6.43 -11.98 -5.42
C THR A 697 6.56 -10.48 -5.25
N LEU A 698 5.50 -9.69 -5.46
CA LEU A 698 5.57 -8.23 -5.40
C LEU A 698 5.89 -7.76 -3.98
N ALA A 699 5.12 -8.22 -2.97
CA ALA A 699 5.41 -7.90 -1.58
C ALA A 699 6.79 -8.43 -1.15
N GLY A 700 7.16 -9.63 -1.60
CA GLY A 700 8.48 -10.21 -1.34
C GLY A 700 9.62 -9.40 -1.94
N LEU A 701 9.47 -8.90 -3.16
CA LEU A 701 10.46 -8.07 -3.86
C LEU A 701 10.62 -6.70 -3.21
N LEU A 702 9.51 -6.03 -2.92
CA LEU A 702 9.51 -4.72 -2.25
C LEU A 702 10.25 -4.81 -0.90
N GLU A 703 9.90 -5.81 -0.09
CA GLU A 703 10.52 -6.01 1.22
C GLU A 703 11.98 -6.46 1.12
N PHE A 704 12.30 -7.36 0.19
CA PHE A 704 13.66 -7.86 -0.05
C PHE A 704 14.60 -6.73 -0.50
N PHE A 705 14.22 -5.98 -1.53
CA PHE A 705 15.04 -4.89 -2.04
C PHE A 705 15.18 -3.77 -1.01
N PHE A 706 14.12 -3.43 -0.27
CA PHE A 706 14.21 -2.42 0.77
C PHE A 706 15.16 -2.83 1.90
N THR A 707 15.08 -4.10 2.34
CA THR A 707 15.85 -4.61 3.49
C THR A 707 17.32 -4.85 3.12
N GLU A 708 17.59 -5.42 1.95
CA GLU A 708 18.97 -5.73 1.53
C GLU A 708 19.69 -4.49 1.00
N ALA A 709 18.99 -3.52 0.41
CA ALA A 709 19.66 -2.35 -0.16
C ALA A 709 20.36 -1.50 0.91
N PRO A 710 21.53 -0.93 0.57
CA PRO A 710 22.16 0.11 1.37
C PRO A 710 21.20 1.25 1.64
N ILE A 711 21.32 1.87 2.83
CA ILE A 711 20.45 2.98 3.24
C ILE A 711 20.43 4.05 2.16
N SER A 712 21.56 4.37 1.54
CA SER A 712 21.68 5.41 0.50
C SER A 712 20.84 5.19 -0.76
N MET A 713 20.33 3.98 -1.04
CA MET A 713 19.69 3.64 -2.32
C MET A 713 18.41 2.80 -2.21
N ARG A 714 17.75 2.84 -1.04
CA ARG A 714 16.55 2.03 -0.77
C ARG A 714 15.38 2.33 -1.69
N SER A 715 15.17 3.60 -2.05
CA SER A 715 14.05 3.99 -2.92
C SER A 715 14.26 3.46 -4.33
N LEU A 716 15.47 3.64 -4.87
CA LEU A 716 15.88 3.09 -6.17
C LEU A 716 15.85 1.56 -6.20
N ALA A 717 16.29 0.90 -5.14
CA ALA A 717 16.26 -0.56 -5.08
C ALA A 717 14.82 -1.09 -5.02
N THR A 718 13.97 -0.46 -4.21
CA THR A 718 12.55 -0.85 -4.09
C THR A 718 11.82 -0.66 -5.43
N SER A 719 12.15 0.39 -6.18
CA SER A 719 11.56 0.65 -7.50
C SER A 719 11.98 -0.33 -8.60
N LEU A 720 13.02 -1.15 -8.38
CA LEU A 720 13.31 -2.31 -9.24
C LEU A 720 12.13 -3.29 -9.30
N SER A 721 11.28 -3.37 -8.27
CA SER A 721 10.08 -4.22 -8.30
C SER A 721 9.15 -3.84 -9.45
N TRP A 722 8.92 -2.54 -9.65
CA TRP A 722 8.09 -2.01 -10.75
C TRP A 722 8.79 -2.12 -12.09
N ALA A 723 10.11 -1.88 -12.14
CA ALA A 723 10.88 -2.09 -13.36
C ALA A 723 10.85 -3.55 -13.83
N SER A 724 10.86 -4.52 -12.91
CA SER A 724 10.70 -5.93 -13.23
C SER A 724 9.35 -6.21 -13.90
N LEU A 725 8.28 -5.54 -13.43
CA LEU A 725 6.96 -5.64 -14.03
C LEU A 725 6.96 -5.14 -15.49
N ALA A 726 7.53 -3.95 -15.72
CA ALA A 726 7.65 -3.35 -17.05
C ALA A 726 8.44 -4.25 -18.02
N MET A 727 9.61 -4.72 -17.59
CA MET A 727 10.43 -5.61 -18.40
C MET A 727 9.77 -6.95 -18.68
N GLY A 728 8.97 -7.47 -17.76
CA GLY A 728 8.18 -8.68 -17.99
C GLY A 728 7.18 -8.50 -19.12
N TYR A 729 6.51 -7.34 -19.18
CA TYR A 729 5.54 -7.04 -20.23
C TYR A 729 6.22 -6.90 -21.59
N TYR A 730 7.38 -6.22 -21.65
CA TYR A 730 8.18 -6.16 -22.87
C TYR A 730 8.71 -7.53 -23.29
N LEU A 731 9.15 -8.36 -22.34
CA LEU A 731 9.59 -9.72 -22.59
C LEU A 731 8.46 -10.57 -23.20
N SER A 732 7.22 -10.41 -22.73
CA SER A 732 6.04 -11.06 -23.33
C SER A 732 5.92 -10.73 -24.82
N SER A 733 5.98 -9.45 -25.18
CA SER A 733 5.91 -9.01 -26.59
C SER A 733 7.05 -9.60 -27.43
N VAL A 734 8.26 -9.64 -26.89
CA VAL A 734 9.42 -10.25 -27.56
C VAL A 734 9.22 -11.75 -27.77
N ILE A 735 8.73 -12.49 -26.76
CA ILE A 735 8.48 -13.93 -26.87
C ILE A 735 7.40 -14.19 -27.93
N VAL A 736 6.29 -13.44 -27.94
CA VAL A 736 5.24 -13.57 -28.97
C VAL A 736 5.82 -13.35 -30.37
N SER A 737 6.64 -12.31 -30.55
CA SER A 737 7.30 -12.02 -31.84
C SER A 737 8.23 -13.15 -32.30
N ILE A 738 9.07 -13.65 -31.38
CA ILE A 738 9.97 -14.78 -31.65
C ILE A 738 9.18 -16.03 -32.03
N VAL A 739 8.14 -16.37 -31.27
CA VAL A 739 7.29 -17.54 -31.54
C VAL A 739 6.65 -17.42 -32.92
N ASN A 740 6.08 -16.27 -33.27
CA ASN A 740 5.46 -16.06 -34.57
C ASN A 740 6.49 -16.12 -35.73
N SER A 741 7.68 -15.55 -35.54
CA SER A 741 8.75 -15.59 -36.55
C SER A 741 9.26 -17.00 -36.81
N ILE A 742 9.51 -17.78 -35.75
CA ILE A 742 10.00 -19.16 -35.85
C ILE A 742 8.91 -20.09 -36.42
N THR A 743 7.69 -19.98 -35.93
CA THR A 743 6.60 -20.88 -36.31
C THR A 743 6.01 -20.54 -37.68
N GLY A 744 6.15 -19.29 -38.13
CA GLY A 744 5.73 -18.84 -39.47
C GLY A 744 6.72 -19.13 -40.60
N HIS A 745 7.98 -19.50 -40.31
CA HIS A 745 8.97 -19.87 -41.34
C HIS A 745 8.75 -21.27 -41.94
N SER A 746 8.02 -22.13 -41.23
CA SER A 746 7.66 -23.46 -41.73
C SER A 746 6.45 -23.32 -42.67
N LYS A 747 6.19 -24.28 -43.57
CA LYS A 747 4.94 -24.34 -44.38
C LYS A 747 3.64 -24.48 -43.53
N HIS A 748 3.73 -24.30 -42.22
CA HIS A 748 2.65 -24.35 -41.25
C HIS A 748 2.31 -22.94 -40.74
N ARG A 749 1.05 -22.72 -40.36
CA ARG A 749 0.59 -21.43 -39.81
C ARG A 749 1.32 -21.13 -38.50
N ALA A 750 1.72 -19.87 -38.30
CA ALA A 750 2.33 -19.44 -37.04
C ALA A 750 1.39 -19.68 -35.85
N TRP A 751 1.95 -19.97 -34.67
CA TRP A 751 1.15 -20.39 -33.50
C TRP A 751 0.13 -19.34 -33.05
N LEU A 752 0.48 -18.04 -33.10
CA LEU A 752 -0.39 -16.95 -32.67
C LEU A 752 -0.86 -16.11 -33.87
N SER A 753 -1.16 -16.79 -34.99
CA SER A 753 -1.65 -16.15 -36.21
C SER A 753 -2.89 -16.88 -36.74
N GLY A 754 -3.95 -16.14 -37.01
CA GLY A 754 -5.23 -16.68 -37.47
C GLY A 754 -6.29 -15.59 -37.62
N SER A 755 -7.39 -15.92 -38.29
CA SER A 755 -8.57 -15.04 -38.42
C SER A 755 -9.38 -14.93 -37.13
N ASN A 756 -9.28 -15.94 -36.25
CA ASN A 756 -9.94 -16.00 -34.95
C ASN A 756 -9.04 -16.74 -33.95
N LEU A 757 -9.21 -16.48 -32.65
CA LEU A 757 -8.48 -17.13 -31.56
C LEU A 757 -8.61 -18.66 -31.59
N ASN A 758 -9.71 -19.20 -32.11
CA ASN A 758 -9.92 -20.64 -32.29
C ASN A 758 -8.84 -21.32 -33.16
N HIS A 759 -8.26 -20.56 -34.10
CA HIS A 759 -7.17 -21.02 -34.96
C HIS A 759 -5.79 -20.89 -34.33
N TYR A 760 -5.68 -20.21 -33.18
CA TYR A 760 -4.39 -20.03 -32.51
C TYR A 760 -4.01 -21.32 -31.78
N HIS A 761 -2.72 -21.63 -31.76
CA HIS A 761 -2.13 -22.65 -30.90
C HIS A 761 -1.71 -22.06 -29.54
N LEU A 762 -2.66 -21.39 -28.88
CA LEU A 762 -2.43 -20.72 -27.60
C LEU A 762 -2.05 -21.72 -26.50
N GLU A 763 -2.54 -22.97 -26.58
CA GLU A 763 -2.15 -24.05 -25.68
C GLU A 763 -0.65 -24.33 -25.72
N ARG A 764 -0.02 -24.28 -26.90
CA ARG A 764 1.42 -24.51 -27.06
C ARG A 764 2.22 -23.34 -26.52
N PHE A 765 1.70 -22.13 -26.68
CA PHE A 765 2.31 -20.92 -26.12
C PHE A 765 2.29 -20.93 -24.59
N TYR A 766 1.18 -21.32 -23.96
CA TYR A 766 1.14 -21.46 -22.49
C TYR A 766 2.05 -22.59 -21.97
N TRP A 767 2.15 -23.72 -22.68
CA TRP A 767 3.14 -24.74 -22.35
C TRP A 767 4.58 -24.24 -22.48
N LEU A 768 4.89 -23.43 -23.51
CA LEU A 768 6.19 -22.78 -23.65
C LEU A 768 6.50 -21.87 -22.44
N LEU A 769 5.55 -21.01 -22.05
CA LEU A 769 5.71 -20.14 -20.88
C LEU A 769 5.85 -20.93 -19.57
N CYS A 770 5.16 -22.07 -19.45
CA CYS A 770 5.30 -22.99 -18.32
C CYS A 770 6.72 -23.56 -18.23
N VAL A 771 7.27 -24.06 -19.35
CA VAL A 771 8.63 -24.61 -19.41
C VAL A 771 9.67 -23.53 -19.14
N LEU A 772 9.52 -22.36 -19.75
CA LEU A 772 10.41 -21.21 -19.53
C LEU A 772 10.39 -20.74 -18.06
N SER A 773 9.21 -20.72 -17.44
CA SER A 773 9.06 -20.41 -16.01
C SER A 773 9.72 -21.45 -15.11
N ALA A 774 9.64 -22.74 -15.47
CA ALA A 774 10.32 -23.82 -14.75
C ALA A 774 11.85 -23.70 -14.83
N LEU A 775 12.39 -23.43 -16.02
CA LEU A 775 13.82 -23.17 -16.20
C LEU A 775 14.27 -21.92 -15.42
N ASN A 776 13.46 -20.87 -15.45
CA ASN A 776 13.70 -19.67 -14.67
C ASN A 776 13.69 -19.93 -13.16
N PHE A 777 12.81 -20.80 -12.66
CA PHE A 777 12.81 -21.19 -11.24
C PHE A 777 14.08 -21.96 -10.85
N LEU A 778 14.57 -22.86 -11.71
CA LEU A 778 15.86 -23.53 -11.48
C LEU A 778 17.02 -22.53 -11.44
N HIS A 779 17.00 -21.54 -12.34
CA HIS A 779 17.97 -20.44 -12.34
C HIS A 779 17.87 -19.59 -11.07
N PHE A 780 16.65 -19.31 -10.58
CA PHE A 780 16.43 -18.63 -9.31
C PHE A 780 17.03 -19.41 -8.14
N LEU A 781 16.81 -20.73 -8.07
CA LEU A 781 17.38 -21.57 -7.00
C LEU A 781 18.92 -21.56 -7.01
N PHE A 782 19.54 -21.53 -8.18
CA PHE A 782 20.99 -21.43 -8.31
C PHE A 782 21.54 -20.17 -7.62
N TRP A 783 20.86 -19.03 -7.74
CA TRP A 783 21.26 -17.77 -7.09
C TRP A 783 20.79 -17.65 -5.64
N ALA A 784 19.60 -18.16 -5.31
CA ALA A 784 19.00 -18.02 -3.99
C ALA A 784 19.64 -18.94 -2.93
N THR A 785 20.09 -20.14 -3.31
CA THR A 785 20.68 -21.12 -2.38
C THR A 785 21.98 -20.63 -1.71
N PRO A 786 22.96 -20.05 -2.44
CA PRO A 786 24.17 -19.50 -1.82
C PRO A 786 23.98 -18.09 -1.24
N TYR A 787 22.79 -17.48 -1.38
CA TYR A 787 22.56 -16.10 -0.96
C TYR A 787 22.57 -16.00 0.58
N LYS A 788 23.39 -15.09 1.11
CA LYS A 788 23.46 -14.79 2.54
C LYS A 788 22.82 -13.44 2.79
N TYR A 789 21.76 -13.44 3.61
CA TYR A 789 21.10 -12.24 4.10
C TYR A 789 22.06 -11.36 4.90
N LYS A 790 21.84 -10.04 4.86
CA LYS A 790 22.60 -9.10 5.67
C LYS A 790 22.26 -9.26 7.16
N SER A 791 23.28 -9.33 8.02
CA SER A 791 23.06 -9.42 9.48
C SER A 791 22.49 -8.11 10.04
N PRO A 792 21.49 -8.15 10.96
CA PRO A 792 20.80 -6.97 11.51
C PRO A 792 21.63 -5.97 12.33
N GLY A 793 22.96 -6.09 12.39
CA GLY A 793 23.83 -5.28 13.26
C GLY A 793 25.09 -4.71 12.61
N ALA A 794 25.28 -4.87 11.30
CA ALA A 794 26.53 -4.51 10.62
C ALA A 794 26.63 -3.02 10.19
N GLN A 795 25.85 -2.13 10.80
CA GLN A 795 25.77 -0.71 10.41
C GLN A 795 25.93 0.27 11.59
N LYS A 796 26.64 -0.16 12.64
CA LYS A 796 27.17 0.78 13.63
C LYS A 796 28.53 1.31 13.19
#